data_AF-A0A378L7V4-F1
#
_entry.id   AF-A0A378L7V4-F1
#
_cell.length_a   1.000
_cell.length_b   1.000
_cell.length_c   1.000
_cell.angle_alpha   90.00
_cell.angle_beta   90.00
_cell.angle_gamma   90.00
#
_symmetry.space_group_name_H-M   'P 1'
#
loop_
_entity.id
_entity.type
_entity.pdbx_description
1 polymer ?
#
loop_
_entity_poly.entity_id
_entity_poly.type
_entity_poly.pdbx_seq_one_letter_code
_entity_poly.pdbx_strand_id
1 'polypeptide(L)'
;MIIYNGKLLIKFKNKNGGKNQSEVDGFYRDPDGVEYFIKKPKDPKELFTELFAGLLLQEFIRRQLIDKIYHASFICAQLIQFEDGSYGLIQPMTLFTELYKIIGTGYSDGSDRDPLTEIIHGPESYVVLTQLKHYFGLAIVLMYSLLFGDHSVHSGNVVCLDVATALGMLFIQFARIDWGAAFRYFGYKKNNENLLHPLEYQGLFNPKGYTKGYFLNYKKIKGLFPAIAEQACLLQKRVDESLFVDMVNSVLRQLPVDLLDTKTKKELAQYLGMESFININFGEANNQFSQDFAVILSSRLKKMTVLQDFPIAAANSDLPAIYLESLPTVISLPVNNAILFDQQMNIWLNIFSSPDGRTIFDFNSIDRVQLAKQYNFFMECLLRQAEQFDQLLDYGDLPNPFDGKSTLPHPLSCFLRNQFTLGMDLKPYFSHTEQRISCKNTYWKLVESVLTSSFNAMVTIRVLQSTQNTTTLCKGSAIHLLFDALRMYLDDFNRARNLFLRELQNILFSMSGAQLVRICLNEMEFINSSMIVELVMRNAKLWVQMNQALTEAYEMLYDEKMGCHITNLRKLQENYILFLTVASESWFVTQLGTKKIIVNKLCRLFESLPGFLQRELVTILNQIQDQFRRQSQHLLELEESQPLNEKLHVTLEKDNGLLFFSPNNAQFSILDSNHSSPLSTPLKIPNK
;
A
#
# COMPACT_ATOMS: atom_id res chain seq x y z
N MET A 1 -37.15 -13.70 -11.66
CA MET A 1 -35.91 -13.86 -10.84
C MET A 1 -34.77 -13.15 -11.54
N ILE A 2 -33.84 -12.49 -10.83
CA ILE A 2 -32.68 -11.83 -11.46
C ILE A 2 -31.42 -12.48 -10.90
N ILE A 3 -30.57 -13.01 -11.78
CA ILE A 3 -29.33 -13.69 -11.41
C ILE A 3 -28.15 -12.90 -11.97
N TYR A 4 -27.15 -12.64 -11.14
CA TYR A 4 -25.91 -11.99 -11.54
C TYR A 4 -24.72 -12.72 -10.92
N ASN A 5 -23.73 -13.07 -11.74
CA ASN A 5 -22.55 -13.86 -11.32
C ASN A 5 -22.90 -15.11 -10.47
N GLY A 6 -23.94 -15.83 -10.89
CA GLY A 6 -24.43 -17.04 -10.21
C GLY A 6 -25.20 -16.78 -8.91
N LYS A 7 -25.42 -15.52 -8.52
CA LYS A 7 -26.13 -15.15 -7.30
C LYS A 7 -27.52 -14.60 -7.60
N LEU A 8 -28.50 -15.01 -6.80
CA LEU A 8 -29.84 -14.44 -6.83
C LEU A 8 -29.84 -13.03 -6.25
N LEU A 9 -30.30 -12.06 -7.05
CA LEU A 9 -30.48 -10.68 -6.62
C LEU A 9 -31.93 -10.44 -6.16
N ILE A 10 -32.09 -9.88 -4.97
CA ILE A 10 -33.39 -9.54 -4.38
C ILE A 10 -33.59 -8.03 -4.43
N LYS A 11 -34.69 -7.58 -5.07
CA LYS A 11 -35.05 -6.16 -5.12
C LYS A 11 -35.47 -5.69 -3.73
N PHE A 12 -34.87 -4.62 -3.23
CA PHE A 12 -35.21 -4.05 -1.91
C PHE A 12 -35.73 -2.60 -1.99
N LYS A 13 -35.53 -1.91 -3.13
CA LYS A 13 -36.01 -0.54 -3.30
C LYS A 13 -36.29 -0.23 -4.77
N ASN A 14 -37.36 0.53 -5.04
CA ASN A 14 -37.66 1.04 -6.37
C ASN A 14 -36.85 2.31 -6.67
N LYS A 15 -36.61 2.58 -7.96
CA LYS A 15 -36.04 3.84 -8.42
C LYS A 15 -37.13 4.92 -8.43
N ASN A 16 -36.86 6.08 -7.84
CA ASN A 16 -37.85 7.16 -7.72
C ASN A 16 -37.69 8.29 -8.76
N GLY A 17 -36.66 8.25 -9.62
CA GLY A 17 -36.36 9.32 -10.59
C GLY A 17 -35.79 8.83 -11.93
N GLY A 18 -35.58 9.74 -12.89
CA GLY A 18 -34.98 9.47 -14.21
C GLY A 18 -35.95 8.94 -15.29
N LYS A 19 -35.51 8.98 -16.56
CA LYS A 19 -36.35 8.73 -17.76
C LYS A 19 -36.81 7.28 -17.93
N ASN A 20 -36.03 6.32 -17.45
CA ASN A 20 -36.34 4.90 -17.50
C ASN A 20 -37.15 4.50 -16.26
N GLN A 21 -38.32 3.89 -16.49
CA GLN A 21 -39.27 3.39 -15.51
C GLN A 21 -39.77 2.01 -15.96
N SER A 22 -38.89 1.02 -15.94
CA SER A 22 -39.25 -0.39 -16.11
C SER A 22 -39.53 -1.05 -14.75
N GLU A 23 -40.33 -2.12 -14.72
CA GLU A 23 -40.60 -2.87 -13.48
C GLU A 23 -39.32 -3.43 -12.84
N VAL A 24 -38.32 -3.75 -13.68
CA VAL A 24 -37.00 -4.24 -13.23
C VAL A 24 -36.10 -3.11 -12.72
N ASP A 25 -36.44 -1.83 -12.94
CA ASP A 25 -35.59 -0.72 -12.50
C ASP A 25 -35.62 -0.60 -10.97
N GLY A 26 -34.45 -0.54 -10.34
CA GLY A 26 -34.36 -0.37 -8.89
C GLY A 26 -33.05 -0.85 -8.29
N PHE A 27 -33.08 -1.04 -6.98
CA PHE A 27 -31.95 -1.45 -6.17
C PHE A 27 -32.13 -2.88 -5.68
N TYR A 28 -31.05 -3.63 -5.80
CA TYR A 28 -31.00 -5.07 -5.58
C TYR A 28 -29.84 -5.43 -4.66
N ARG A 29 -29.98 -6.52 -3.91
CA ARG A 29 -28.95 -7.02 -3.01
C ARG A 29 -28.69 -8.50 -3.27
N ASP A 30 -27.43 -8.91 -3.24
CA ASP A 30 -27.03 -10.32 -3.28
C ASP A 30 -27.02 -10.97 -1.87
N PRO A 31 -26.84 -12.30 -1.75
CA PRO A 31 -26.79 -12.98 -0.45
C PRO A 31 -25.60 -12.57 0.43
N ASP A 32 -24.54 -12.02 -0.16
CA ASP A 32 -23.35 -11.54 0.54
C ASP A 32 -23.51 -10.09 1.03
N GLY A 33 -24.66 -9.46 0.73
CA GLY A 33 -24.98 -8.09 1.13
C GLY A 33 -24.49 -7.02 0.16
N VAL A 34 -23.98 -7.38 -1.02
CA VAL A 34 -23.56 -6.41 -2.04
C VAL A 34 -24.78 -5.82 -2.73
N GLU A 35 -24.82 -4.50 -2.81
CA GLU A 35 -25.93 -3.75 -3.38
C GLU A 35 -25.62 -3.26 -4.81
N TYR A 36 -26.64 -3.33 -5.66
CA TYR A 36 -26.58 -3.00 -7.07
C TYR A 36 -27.74 -2.09 -7.46
N PHE A 37 -27.52 -1.23 -8.43
CA PHE A 37 -28.58 -0.56 -9.17
C PHE A 37 -28.73 -1.21 -10.55
N ILE A 38 -29.96 -1.58 -10.90
CA ILE A 38 -30.29 -2.14 -12.20
C ILE A 38 -31.23 -1.17 -12.93
N LYS A 39 -30.93 -0.90 -14.20
CA LYS A 39 -31.83 -0.22 -15.13
C LYS A 39 -31.96 -0.97 -16.44
N LYS A 40 -33.16 -0.94 -17.04
CA LYS A 40 -33.43 -1.42 -18.40
C LYS A 40 -33.71 -0.22 -19.29
N PRO A 41 -32.73 0.28 -20.06
CA PRO A 41 -32.93 1.40 -20.97
C PRO A 41 -34.03 1.09 -22.00
N LYS A 42 -34.91 2.08 -22.26
CA LYS A 42 -35.94 1.94 -23.31
C LYS A 42 -35.36 2.04 -24.71
N ASP A 43 -34.31 2.83 -24.88
CA ASP A 43 -33.59 2.98 -26.15
C ASP A 43 -32.43 1.97 -26.21
N PRO A 44 -32.46 0.99 -27.14
CA PRO A 44 -31.35 0.06 -27.34
C PRO A 44 -30.01 0.74 -27.64
N LYS A 45 -30.04 1.97 -28.19
CA LYS A 45 -28.83 2.76 -28.42
C LYS A 45 -28.18 3.19 -27.11
N GLU A 46 -28.99 3.63 -26.13
CA GLU A 46 -28.53 3.99 -24.79
C GLU A 46 -27.95 2.78 -24.06
N LEU A 47 -28.61 1.62 -24.17
CA LEU A 47 -28.09 0.35 -23.66
C LEU A 47 -26.69 0.04 -24.21
N PHE A 48 -26.52 0.12 -25.54
CA PHE A 48 -25.23 -0.13 -26.18
C PHE A 48 -24.17 0.91 -25.78
N THR A 49 -24.47 2.21 -25.89
CA THR A 49 -23.46 3.27 -25.67
C THR A 49 -22.96 3.29 -24.24
N GLU A 50 -23.85 3.14 -23.26
CA GLU A 50 -23.47 3.14 -21.85
C GLU A 50 -22.69 1.87 -21.47
N LEU A 51 -23.12 0.70 -21.96
CA LEU A 51 -22.39 -0.55 -21.75
C LEU A 51 -21.00 -0.48 -22.40
N PHE A 52 -20.92 -0.04 -23.64
CA PHE A 52 -19.67 0.02 -24.39
C PHE A 52 -18.68 1.02 -23.76
N ALA A 53 -19.15 2.19 -23.32
CA ALA A 53 -18.34 3.14 -22.56
C ALA A 53 -17.86 2.55 -21.23
N GLY A 54 -18.75 1.88 -20.49
CA GLY A 54 -18.42 1.25 -19.22
C GLY A 54 -17.36 0.17 -19.35
N LEU A 55 -17.53 -0.75 -20.31
CA LEU A 55 -16.54 -1.81 -20.58
C LEU A 55 -15.21 -1.25 -21.08
N LEU A 56 -15.22 -0.18 -21.89
CA LEU A 56 -13.99 0.45 -22.35
C LEU A 56 -13.22 1.12 -21.20
N LEU A 57 -13.91 1.80 -20.28
CA LEU A 57 -13.30 2.32 -19.05
C LEU A 57 -12.73 1.21 -18.17
N GLN A 58 -13.43 0.07 -18.07
CA GLN A 58 -12.90 -1.11 -17.37
C GLN A 58 -11.62 -1.65 -18.05
N GLU A 59 -11.50 -1.61 -19.39
CA GLU A 59 -10.24 -1.95 -20.06
C GLU A 59 -9.11 -0.96 -19.73
N PHE A 60 -9.39 0.35 -19.67
CA PHE A 60 -8.39 1.34 -19.23
C PHE A 60 -7.92 1.07 -17.79
N ILE A 61 -8.84 0.75 -16.88
CA ILE A 61 -8.56 0.39 -15.49
C ILE A 61 -7.74 -0.91 -15.42
N ARG A 62 -8.20 -1.97 -16.09
CA ARG A 62 -7.58 -3.31 -16.09
C ARG A 62 -6.14 -3.27 -16.61
N ARG A 63 -5.87 -2.44 -17.62
CA ARG A 63 -4.54 -2.26 -18.22
C ARG A 63 -3.67 -1.24 -17.49
N GLN A 64 -4.12 -0.72 -16.35
CA GLN A 64 -3.39 0.27 -15.54
C GLN A 64 -3.07 1.58 -16.30
N LEU A 65 -3.92 1.93 -17.26
CA LEU A 65 -3.86 3.20 -17.99
C LEU A 65 -4.50 4.34 -17.20
N ILE A 66 -5.29 4.00 -16.17
CA ILE A 66 -5.81 4.91 -15.15
C ILE A 66 -5.19 4.52 -13.81
N ASP A 67 -4.57 5.49 -13.13
CA ASP A 67 -3.97 5.26 -11.83
C ASP A 67 -5.02 4.86 -10.78
N LYS A 68 -4.66 3.94 -9.86
CA LYS A 68 -5.59 3.30 -8.90
C LYS A 68 -6.44 4.30 -8.10
N ILE A 69 -5.86 5.45 -7.76
CA ILE A 69 -6.53 6.50 -7.00
C ILE A 69 -7.80 7.03 -7.70
N TYR A 70 -7.85 6.98 -9.03
CA TYR A 70 -8.98 7.47 -9.83
C TYR A 70 -9.99 6.39 -10.22
N HIS A 71 -9.80 5.12 -9.85
CA HIS A 71 -10.71 4.05 -10.28
C HIS A 71 -12.16 4.31 -9.83
N ALA A 72 -12.35 4.81 -8.62
CA ALA A 72 -13.67 5.17 -8.09
C ALA A 72 -14.32 6.36 -8.80
N SER A 73 -13.55 7.17 -9.56
CA SER A 73 -14.09 8.26 -10.37
C SER A 73 -14.93 7.79 -11.55
N PHE A 74 -14.89 6.50 -11.90
CA PHE A 74 -15.58 5.93 -13.05
C PHE A 74 -16.64 4.90 -12.61
N ILE A 75 -17.83 5.38 -12.27
CA ILE A 75 -18.96 4.53 -11.88
C ILE A 75 -19.66 4.08 -13.17
N CYS A 76 -19.35 2.85 -13.58
CA CYS A 76 -19.75 2.32 -14.88
C CYS A 76 -20.75 1.16 -14.72
N ALA A 77 -21.66 1.06 -15.70
CA ALA A 77 -22.54 -0.09 -15.80
C ALA A 77 -21.85 -1.28 -16.47
N GLN A 78 -22.31 -2.47 -16.10
CA GLN A 78 -22.04 -3.76 -16.70
C GLN A 78 -23.36 -4.33 -17.26
N LEU A 79 -23.25 -5.40 -18.03
CA LEU A 79 -24.42 -6.05 -18.62
C LEU A 79 -25.09 -7.01 -17.62
N ILE A 80 -26.42 -7.05 -17.65
CA ILE A 80 -27.20 -8.12 -17.03
C ILE A 80 -28.24 -8.65 -18.01
N GLN A 81 -28.47 -9.96 -18.00
CA GLN A 81 -29.54 -10.60 -18.77
C GLN A 81 -30.73 -10.93 -17.86
N PHE A 82 -31.94 -10.69 -18.37
CA PHE A 82 -33.20 -11.01 -17.70
C PHE A 82 -33.75 -12.36 -18.17
N GLU A 83 -34.73 -12.90 -17.45
CA GLU A 83 -35.36 -14.20 -17.77
C GLU A 83 -36.05 -14.24 -19.14
N ASP A 84 -36.51 -13.09 -19.63
CA ASP A 84 -37.11 -12.95 -20.96
C ASP A 84 -36.05 -12.96 -22.09
N GLY A 85 -34.77 -13.16 -21.76
CA GLY A 85 -33.63 -13.13 -22.68
C GLY A 85 -33.14 -11.71 -23.00
N SER A 86 -33.88 -10.68 -22.59
CA SER A 86 -33.50 -9.29 -22.86
C SER A 86 -32.40 -8.81 -21.91
N TYR A 87 -31.80 -7.67 -22.26
CA TYR A 87 -30.64 -7.13 -21.56
C TYR A 87 -30.95 -5.83 -20.82
N GLY A 88 -30.19 -5.59 -19.76
CA GLY A 88 -30.17 -4.35 -18.99
C GLY A 88 -28.77 -4.01 -18.50
N LEU A 89 -28.70 -2.95 -17.71
CA LEU A 89 -27.48 -2.42 -17.13
C LEU A 89 -27.50 -2.61 -15.63
N ILE A 90 -26.44 -3.20 -15.08
CA ILE A 90 -26.21 -3.36 -13.65
C ILE A 90 -24.97 -2.55 -13.25
N GLN A 91 -25.06 -1.77 -12.19
CA GLN A 91 -23.93 -1.03 -11.64
C GLN A 91 -23.84 -1.27 -10.12
N PRO A 92 -22.64 -1.27 -9.53
CA PRO A 92 -22.50 -1.27 -8.08
C PRO A 92 -23.21 -0.05 -7.47
N MET A 93 -23.87 -0.23 -6.34
CA MET A 93 -24.52 0.88 -5.63
C MET A 93 -23.45 1.70 -4.90
N THR A 94 -23.08 2.83 -5.50
CA THR A 94 -22.15 3.80 -4.90
C THR A 94 -22.92 4.92 -4.23
N LEU A 95 -22.55 5.26 -3.00
CA LEU A 95 -23.05 6.47 -2.34
C LEU A 95 -22.24 7.69 -2.80
N PHE A 96 -22.94 8.73 -3.22
CA PHE A 96 -22.35 9.96 -3.69
C PHE A 96 -23.28 11.16 -3.45
N THR A 97 -22.71 12.35 -3.53
CA THR A 97 -23.47 13.62 -3.58
C THR A 97 -23.43 14.15 -5.00
N GLU A 98 -24.58 14.43 -5.59
CA GLU A 98 -24.67 15.05 -6.92
C GLU A 98 -24.11 16.48 -6.88
N LEU A 99 -23.40 16.88 -7.94
CA LEU A 99 -22.70 18.16 -7.97
C LEU A 99 -23.63 19.36 -7.80
N TYR A 100 -24.88 19.28 -8.30
CA TYR A 100 -25.86 20.38 -8.21
C TYR A 100 -26.17 20.78 -6.75
N LYS A 101 -26.02 19.84 -5.81
CA LYS A 101 -26.19 20.10 -4.37
C LYS A 101 -25.04 20.91 -3.78
N ILE A 102 -23.85 20.81 -4.37
CA ILE A 102 -22.64 21.54 -3.95
C ILE A 102 -22.62 22.94 -4.55
N ILE A 103 -22.94 23.06 -5.85
CA ILE A 103 -22.88 24.33 -6.57
C ILE A 103 -24.19 25.14 -6.52
N GLY A 104 -25.24 24.60 -5.87
CA GLY A 104 -26.51 25.29 -5.66
C GLY A 104 -27.37 25.46 -6.91
N THR A 105 -27.32 24.51 -7.86
CA THR A 105 -28.09 24.56 -9.13
C THR A 105 -29.25 23.56 -9.15
N GLY A 106 -29.72 23.12 -7.98
CA GLY A 106 -30.87 22.22 -7.84
C GLY A 106 -32.22 22.93 -7.79
N TYR A 107 -33.30 22.17 -7.99
CA TYR A 107 -34.64 22.63 -7.63
C TYR A 107 -34.73 22.94 -6.13
N SER A 108 -35.66 23.82 -5.76
CA SER A 108 -35.86 24.25 -4.37
C SER A 108 -36.28 23.12 -3.42
N ASP A 109 -36.83 22.03 -3.95
CA ASP A 109 -37.17 20.81 -3.21
C ASP A 109 -35.99 19.82 -3.10
N GLY A 110 -34.84 20.13 -3.71
CA GLY A 110 -33.63 19.30 -3.73
C GLY A 110 -33.73 18.03 -4.56
N SER A 111 -34.81 17.85 -5.33
CA SER A 111 -35.13 16.59 -6.01
C SER A 111 -34.17 16.21 -7.14
N ASP A 112 -33.78 17.18 -7.96
CA ASP A 112 -32.87 17.04 -9.10
C ASP A 112 -32.20 18.40 -9.40
N ARG A 113 -31.28 18.43 -10.36
CA ARG A 113 -30.74 19.65 -10.94
C ARG A 113 -31.86 20.45 -11.61
N ASP A 114 -31.81 21.78 -11.53
CA ASP A 114 -32.62 22.67 -12.36
C ASP A 114 -31.83 23.00 -13.65
N PRO A 115 -32.24 22.44 -14.82
CA PRO A 115 -31.51 22.67 -16.05
C PRO A 115 -31.46 24.14 -16.46
N LEU A 116 -32.52 24.92 -16.19
CA LEU A 116 -32.56 26.33 -16.60
C LEU A 116 -31.60 27.16 -15.75
N THR A 117 -31.63 26.96 -14.44
CA THR A 117 -30.70 27.62 -13.52
C THR A 117 -29.26 27.30 -13.87
N GLU A 118 -28.96 26.03 -14.15
CA GLU A 118 -27.62 25.58 -14.55
C GLU A 118 -27.18 26.13 -15.92
N ILE A 119 -28.09 26.32 -16.87
CA ILE A 119 -27.77 26.93 -18.18
C ILE A 119 -27.44 28.41 -18.01
N ILE A 120 -28.20 29.14 -17.19
CA ILE A 120 -28.07 30.60 -17.04
C ILE A 120 -26.89 30.98 -16.15
N HIS A 121 -26.71 30.28 -15.03
CA HIS A 121 -25.73 30.61 -13.99
C HIS A 121 -24.59 29.60 -13.86
N GLY A 122 -24.56 28.57 -14.71
CA GLY A 122 -23.59 27.47 -14.64
C GLY A 122 -22.13 27.95 -14.53
N PRO A 123 -21.64 28.81 -15.45
CA PRO A 123 -20.25 29.29 -15.38
C PRO A 123 -19.86 29.92 -14.05
N GLU A 124 -20.79 30.65 -13.42
CA GLU A 124 -20.60 31.29 -12.12
C GLU A 124 -20.69 30.28 -10.97
N SER A 125 -21.70 29.39 -10.98
CA SER A 125 -21.91 28.37 -9.95
C SER A 125 -20.74 27.38 -9.87
N TYR A 126 -20.16 27.00 -11.00
CA TYR A 126 -19.06 26.04 -11.05
C TYR A 126 -17.74 26.58 -10.48
N VAL A 127 -17.60 27.90 -10.34
CA VAL A 127 -16.44 28.50 -9.65
C VAL A 127 -16.38 28.08 -8.18
N VAL A 128 -17.51 27.74 -7.55
CA VAL A 128 -17.56 27.22 -6.16
C VAL A 128 -16.66 26.00 -5.98
N LEU A 129 -16.41 25.22 -7.03
CA LEU A 129 -15.51 24.06 -6.98
C LEU A 129 -14.07 24.42 -6.60
N THR A 130 -13.61 25.64 -6.90
CA THR A 130 -12.26 26.08 -6.50
C THR A 130 -12.16 26.48 -5.03
N GLN A 131 -13.28 26.57 -4.32
CA GLN A 131 -13.34 26.89 -2.89
C GLN A 131 -13.31 25.62 -2.02
N LEU A 132 -13.42 24.44 -2.63
CA LEU A 132 -13.28 23.17 -1.95
C LEU A 132 -11.82 22.99 -1.49
N LYS A 133 -11.60 22.59 -0.23
CA LYS A 133 -10.24 22.51 0.33
C LYS A 133 -9.41 21.33 -0.20
N HIS A 134 -10.02 20.14 -0.26
CA HIS A 134 -9.33 18.90 -0.60
C HIS A 134 -10.16 18.14 -1.60
N TYR A 135 -9.78 18.20 -2.88
CA TYR A 135 -10.48 17.50 -3.94
C TYR A 135 -9.55 17.01 -5.04
N PHE A 136 -9.98 15.96 -5.73
CA PHE A 136 -9.30 15.40 -6.88
C PHE A 136 -10.27 14.66 -7.82
N GLY A 137 -9.82 14.31 -9.02
CA GLY A 137 -10.55 13.53 -10.01
C GLY A 137 -11.34 14.34 -11.03
N LEU A 138 -11.48 15.67 -10.89
CA LEU A 138 -12.30 16.45 -11.83
C LEU A 138 -11.71 16.48 -13.24
N ALA A 139 -10.40 16.76 -13.36
CA ALA A 139 -9.72 16.78 -14.64
C ALA A 139 -9.81 15.41 -15.35
N ILE A 140 -9.61 14.31 -14.63
CA ILE A 140 -9.61 12.97 -15.24
C ILE A 140 -11.01 12.54 -15.73
N VAL A 141 -12.08 12.83 -14.98
CA VAL A 141 -13.44 12.49 -15.44
C VAL A 141 -13.86 13.29 -16.66
N LEU A 142 -13.50 14.58 -16.71
CA LEU A 142 -13.76 15.45 -17.85
C LEU A 142 -12.91 15.05 -19.06
N MET A 143 -11.67 14.64 -18.85
CA MET A 143 -10.77 14.12 -19.88
C MET A 143 -11.39 12.89 -20.55
N TYR A 144 -11.77 11.86 -19.79
CA TYR A 144 -12.40 10.67 -20.39
C TYR A 144 -13.78 10.96 -21.01
N SER A 145 -14.56 11.88 -20.44
CA SER A 145 -15.83 12.34 -21.06
C SER A 145 -15.59 12.94 -22.44
N LEU A 146 -14.58 13.82 -22.59
CA LEU A 146 -14.17 14.36 -23.89
C LEU A 146 -13.61 13.28 -24.81
N LEU A 147 -12.78 12.36 -24.30
CA LEU A 147 -12.19 11.29 -25.11
C LEU A 147 -13.30 10.45 -25.77
N PHE A 148 -14.37 10.14 -25.04
CA PHE A 148 -15.50 9.33 -25.53
C PHE A 148 -16.58 10.15 -26.25
N GLY A 149 -16.43 11.48 -26.32
CA GLY A 149 -17.43 12.36 -26.90
C GLY A 149 -18.74 12.41 -26.10
N ASP A 150 -18.69 12.07 -24.81
CA ASP A 150 -19.80 12.31 -23.89
C ASP A 150 -19.71 13.74 -23.36
N HIS A 151 -20.55 14.61 -23.92
CA HIS A 151 -20.59 16.02 -23.53
C HIS A 151 -21.66 16.31 -22.46
N SER A 152 -22.32 15.29 -21.92
CA SER A 152 -23.37 15.40 -20.90
C SER A 152 -22.80 15.51 -19.48
N VAL A 153 -21.77 16.34 -19.30
CA VAL A 153 -21.03 16.55 -18.03
C VAL A 153 -21.70 17.58 -17.10
N HIS A 154 -23.04 17.55 -17.04
CA HIS A 154 -23.81 18.44 -16.18
C HIS A 154 -23.76 18.01 -14.70
N SER A 155 -24.24 18.87 -13.82
CA SER A 155 -24.18 18.73 -12.36
C SER A 155 -25.00 17.57 -11.77
N GLY A 156 -25.93 16.98 -12.53
CA GLY A 156 -26.58 15.70 -12.17
C GLY A 156 -25.77 14.44 -12.52
N ASN A 157 -24.72 14.60 -13.32
CA ASN A 157 -23.99 13.52 -14.00
C ASN A 157 -22.54 13.42 -13.51
N VAL A 158 -22.01 14.53 -13.02
CA VAL A 158 -20.80 14.58 -12.19
C VAL A 158 -21.24 14.56 -10.73
N VAL A 159 -20.59 13.71 -9.95
CA VAL A 159 -20.91 13.45 -8.54
C VAL A 159 -19.65 13.49 -7.69
N CYS A 160 -19.81 13.57 -6.38
CA CYS A 160 -18.74 13.68 -5.40
C CYS A 160 -18.79 12.50 -4.42
N LEU A 161 -17.65 11.85 -4.25
CA LEU A 161 -17.42 10.77 -3.30
C LEU A 161 -16.63 11.30 -2.11
N ASP A 162 -17.06 10.92 -0.91
CA ASP A 162 -16.34 11.22 0.32
C ASP A 162 -15.24 10.18 0.55
N VAL A 163 -14.00 10.65 0.56
CA VAL A 163 -12.81 9.85 0.81
C VAL A 163 -12.21 10.28 2.14
N ALA A 164 -12.35 9.44 3.16
CA ALA A 164 -11.83 9.74 4.49
C ALA A 164 -10.35 9.40 4.61
N THR A 165 -9.58 10.33 5.21
CA THR A 165 -8.20 10.08 5.62
C THR A 165 -8.10 9.53 7.03
N ALA A 166 -6.90 9.07 7.37
CA ALA A 166 -6.57 8.56 8.69
C ALA A 166 -6.75 9.57 9.84
N LEU A 167 -6.67 10.88 9.53
CA LEU A 167 -6.79 11.99 10.48
C LEU A 167 -8.17 12.68 10.40
N GLY A 168 -9.15 12.05 9.75
CA GLY A 168 -10.52 12.55 9.68
C GLY A 168 -10.70 13.71 8.71
N MET A 169 -9.70 14.02 7.89
CA MET A 169 -9.87 14.94 6.77
C MET A 169 -10.70 14.25 5.69
N LEU A 170 -11.69 14.97 5.15
CA LEU A 170 -12.52 14.51 4.05
C LEU A 170 -11.95 15.07 2.74
N PHE A 171 -11.55 14.17 1.85
CA PHE A 171 -11.26 14.49 0.46
C PHE A 171 -12.52 14.26 -0.37
N ILE A 172 -12.74 15.14 -1.34
CA ILE A 172 -13.80 14.99 -2.33
C ILE A 172 -13.18 14.40 -3.59
N GLN A 173 -13.57 13.18 -3.95
CA GLN A 173 -13.24 12.62 -5.25
C GLN A 173 -14.40 12.86 -6.22
N PHE A 174 -14.14 13.59 -7.30
CA PHE A 174 -15.10 13.73 -8.38
C PHE A 174 -15.22 12.42 -9.15
N ALA A 175 -16.45 12.04 -9.44
CA ALA A 175 -16.80 10.83 -10.19
C ALA A 175 -17.85 11.14 -11.27
N ARG A 176 -17.95 10.25 -12.26
CA ARG A 176 -18.91 10.31 -13.36
C ARG A 176 -19.78 9.05 -13.34
N ILE A 177 -21.09 9.25 -13.43
CA ILE A 177 -22.13 8.21 -13.60
C ILE A 177 -22.73 8.30 -15.02
N ASP A 178 -23.66 7.45 -15.44
CA ASP A 178 -24.48 7.64 -16.66
C ASP A 178 -23.74 8.10 -17.94
N TRP A 179 -23.25 7.13 -18.71
CA TRP A 179 -22.52 7.34 -19.97
C TRP A 179 -23.41 7.19 -21.23
N GLY A 180 -24.74 7.25 -21.09
CA GLY A 180 -25.67 6.99 -22.19
C GLY A 180 -25.53 7.94 -23.40
N ALA A 181 -24.92 9.11 -23.21
CA ALA A 181 -24.65 10.08 -24.28
C ALA A 181 -23.30 9.88 -25.00
N ALA A 182 -22.49 8.90 -24.59
CA ALA A 182 -21.19 8.62 -25.20
C ALA A 182 -21.30 8.30 -26.69
N PHE A 183 -20.23 8.63 -27.42
CA PHE A 183 -20.02 8.34 -28.84
C PHE A 183 -21.07 8.92 -29.81
N ARG A 184 -21.86 9.90 -29.37
CA ARG A 184 -22.77 10.61 -30.26
C ARG A 184 -21.99 11.36 -31.34
N TYR A 185 -22.30 11.09 -32.60
CA TYR A 185 -21.64 11.64 -33.78
C TYR A 185 -20.11 11.45 -33.79
N PHE A 186 -19.60 10.43 -33.10
CA PHE A 186 -18.18 10.21 -32.86
C PHE A 186 -17.31 10.16 -34.13
N GLY A 187 -17.77 9.49 -35.18
CA GLY A 187 -17.07 9.35 -36.46
C GLY A 187 -17.20 10.53 -37.43
N TYR A 188 -18.08 11.49 -37.17
CA TYR A 188 -18.19 12.67 -38.03
C TYR A 188 -16.97 13.57 -37.85
N LYS A 189 -16.28 13.88 -38.95
CA LYS A 189 -15.08 14.76 -38.95
C LYS A 189 -15.34 16.10 -38.23
N LYS A 190 -16.48 16.75 -38.51
CA LYS A 190 -16.90 18.02 -37.88
C LYS A 190 -17.05 17.94 -36.35
N ASN A 191 -17.43 16.77 -35.82
CA ASN A 191 -17.57 16.55 -34.38
C ASN A 191 -16.21 16.48 -33.66
N ASN A 192 -15.14 16.25 -34.41
CA ASN A 192 -13.79 16.10 -33.90
C ASN A 192 -12.91 17.32 -34.19
N GLU A 193 -13.40 18.35 -34.90
CA GLU A 193 -12.64 19.57 -35.21
C GLU A 193 -12.33 20.38 -33.94
N ASN A 194 -13.36 20.70 -33.17
CA ASN A 194 -13.26 21.32 -31.84
C ASN A 194 -13.97 20.44 -30.81
N LEU A 195 -13.20 19.84 -29.90
CA LEU A 195 -13.72 18.89 -28.91
C LEU A 195 -14.64 19.53 -27.86
N LEU A 196 -14.54 20.84 -27.63
CA LEU A 196 -15.40 21.55 -26.67
C LEU A 196 -16.71 22.06 -27.33
N HIS A 197 -16.81 21.96 -28.65
CA HIS A 197 -17.97 22.42 -29.43
C HIS A 197 -18.39 21.34 -30.45
N PRO A 198 -18.95 20.20 -29.96
CA PRO A 198 -19.37 19.08 -30.79
C PRO A 198 -20.45 19.45 -31.81
N LEU A 199 -20.65 18.56 -32.78
CA LEU A 199 -21.62 18.72 -33.87
C LEU A 199 -23.05 18.96 -33.35
N GLU A 200 -23.42 18.38 -32.20
CA GLU A 200 -24.74 18.61 -31.57
C GLU A 200 -25.01 20.09 -31.25
N TYR A 201 -23.97 20.92 -31.11
CA TYR A 201 -24.09 22.33 -30.72
C TYR A 201 -24.01 23.29 -31.90
N GLN A 202 -23.69 22.80 -33.10
CA GLN A 202 -23.47 23.64 -34.28
C GLN A 202 -24.79 24.07 -34.95
N GLY A 203 -24.82 25.27 -35.52
CA GLY A 203 -25.96 25.85 -36.28
C GLY A 203 -26.50 27.16 -35.71
N LEU A 204 -26.79 28.15 -36.58
CA LEU A 204 -27.20 29.52 -36.20
C LEU A 204 -28.47 29.61 -35.32
N PHE A 205 -29.32 28.58 -35.35
CA PHE A 205 -30.57 28.51 -34.57
C PHE A 205 -30.70 27.21 -33.79
N ASN A 206 -29.58 26.61 -33.36
CA ASN A 206 -29.60 25.36 -32.61
C ASN A 206 -29.73 25.64 -31.10
N PRO A 207 -30.93 25.53 -30.50
CA PRO A 207 -31.12 25.79 -29.06
C PRO A 207 -30.30 24.83 -28.20
N LYS A 208 -29.91 23.65 -28.70
CA LYS A 208 -29.08 22.70 -27.96
C LYS A 208 -27.67 23.22 -27.70
N GLY A 209 -27.11 24.06 -28.59
CA GLY A 209 -25.78 24.66 -28.36
C GLY A 209 -25.76 25.57 -27.13
N TYR A 210 -26.86 26.29 -26.89
CA TYR A 210 -27.01 27.18 -25.72
C TYR A 210 -27.46 26.43 -24.46
N THR A 211 -28.23 25.35 -24.60
CA THR A 211 -28.86 24.64 -23.47
C THR A 211 -28.11 23.39 -23.01
N LYS A 212 -27.14 22.90 -23.79
CA LYS A 212 -26.40 21.65 -23.50
C LYS A 212 -24.89 21.77 -23.56
N GLY A 213 -24.34 22.97 -23.77
CA GLY A 213 -22.89 23.23 -23.78
C GLY A 213 -22.21 23.09 -22.41
N TYR A 214 -22.38 21.99 -21.69
CA TYR A 214 -22.00 21.85 -20.27
C TYR A 214 -20.51 22.02 -20.00
N PHE A 215 -19.63 21.69 -20.96
CA PHE A 215 -18.19 22.00 -20.83
C PHE A 215 -17.92 23.50 -20.69
N LEU A 216 -18.77 24.37 -21.24
CA LEU A 216 -18.65 25.81 -21.09
C LEU A 216 -19.01 26.30 -19.68
N ASN A 217 -19.68 25.49 -18.85
CA ASN A 217 -19.88 25.82 -17.43
C ASN A 217 -18.56 25.78 -16.65
N TYR A 218 -17.58 25.02 -17.14
CA TYR A 218 -16.26 24.93 -16.50
C TYR A 218 -15.30 26.04 -16.95
N LYS A 219 -15.67 26.87 -17.94
CA LYS A 219 -14.77 27.84 -18.59
C LYS A 219 -14.15 28.90 -17.67
N LYS A 220 -14.79 29.17 -16.53
CA LYS A 220 -14.32 30.17 -15.55
C LYS A 220 -13.32 29.59 -14.52
N ILE A 221 -13.14 28.27 -14.49
CA ILE A 221 -12.16 27.61 -13.61
C ILE A 221 -10.80 27.63 -14.31
N LYS A 222 -9.94 28.57 -13.92
CA LYS A 222 -8.61 28.75 -14.51
C LYS A 222 -7.71 27.58 -14.17
N GLY A 223 -7.02 27.00 -15.14
CA GLY A 223 -6.10 25.87 -14.97
C GLY A 223 -6.76 24.49 -15.15
N LEU A 224 -8.10 24.40 -15.24
CA LEU A 224 -8.79 23.12 -15.40
C LEU A 224 -8.56 22.50 -16.79
N PHE A 225 -8.65 23.30 -17.87
CA PHE A 225 -8.39 22.79 -19.22
C PHE A 225 -6.91 22.41 -19.44
N PRO A 226 -5.94 23.18 -18.95
CA PRO A 226 -4.55 22.73 -18.85
C PRO A 226 -4.39 21.42 -18.06
N ALA A 227 -5.08 21.24 -16.93
CA ALA A 227 -5.02 19.99 -16.18
C ALA A 227 -5.61 18.80 -16.96
N ILE A 228 -6.70 19.00 -17.71
CA ILE A 228 -7.23 18.00 -18.65
C ILE A 228 -6.18 17.65 -19.72
N ALA A 229 -5.48 18.67 -20.26
CA ALA A 229 -4.42 18.48 -21.24
C ALA A 229 -3.23 17.69 -20.68
N GLU A 230 -2.86 17.94 -19.42
CA GLU A 230 -1.82 17.20 -18.72
C GLU A 230 -2.19 15.72 -18.55
N GLN A 231 -3.42 15.43 -18.10
CA GLN A 231 -3.92 14.05 -18.01
C GLN A 231 -3.94 13.36 -19.38
N ALA A 232 -4.34 14.07 -20.43
CA ALA A 232 -4.28 13.56 -21.80
C ALA A 232 -2.83 13.28 -22.25
N CYS A 233 -1.88 14.15 -21.91
CA CYS A 233 -0.45 13.92 -22.18
C CYS A 233 0.07 12.67 -21.48
N LEU A 234 -0.32 12.46 -20.22
CA LEU A 234 0.09 11.28 -19.44
C LEU A 234 -0.46 10.00 -20.07
N LEU A 235 -1.73 9.99 -20.48
CA LEU A 235 -2.33 8.85 -21.16
C LEU A 235 -1.67 8.59 -22.53
N GLN A 236 -1.44 9.64 -23.33
CA GLN A 236 -0.81 9.54 -24.65
C GLN A 236 0.58 8.89 -24.61
N LYS A 237 1.33 9.04 -23.52
CA LYS A 237 2.65 8.39 -23.35
C LYS A 237 2.55 6.87 -23.12
N ARG A 238 1.39 6.36 -22.71
CA ARG A 238 1.17 4.95 -22.33
C ARG A 238 0.35 4.17 -23.37
N VAL A 239 -0.15 4.83 -24.41
CA VAL A 239 -1.04 4.24 -25.41
C VAL A 239 -0.58 4.54 -26.82
N ASP A 240 -0.87 3.61 -27.73
CA ASP A 240 -0.77 3.81 -29.16
C ASP A 240 -2.06 3.30 -29.83
N GLU A 241 -2.16 3.50 -31.15
CA GLU A 241 -3.33 3.10 -31.91
C GLU A 241 -3.55 1.58 -31.88
N SER A 242 -2.48 0.77 -31.88
CA SER A 242 -2.58 -0.68 -31.83
C SER A 242 -3.19 -1.16 -30.52
N LEU A 243 -2.78 -0.54 -29.40
CA LEU A 243 -3.34 -0.82 -28.09
C LEU A 243 -4.83 -0.44 -28.02
N PHE A 244 -5.23 0.68 -28.62
CA PHE A 244 -6.65 1.04 -28.72
C PHE A 244 -7.46 0.03 -29.53
N VAL A 245 -6.94 -0.44 -30.67
CA VAL A 245 -7.58 -1.51 -31.45
C VAL A 245 -7.78 -2.76 -30.60
N ASP A 246 -6.75 -3.17 -29.86
CA ASP A 246 -6.82 -4.33 -28.95
C ASP A 246 -7.82 -4.14 -27.83
N MET A 247 -7.92 -2.94 -27.26
CA MET A 247 -8.91 -2.61 -26.23
C MET A 247 -10.33 -2.67 -26.77
N VAL A 248 -10.59 -2.05 -27.92
CA VAL A 248 -11.92 -2.07 -28.56
C VAL A 248 -12.31 -3.51 -28.91
N ASN A 249 -11.40 -4.30 -29.48
CA ASN A 249 -11.63 -5.72 -29.74
C ASN A 249 -11.93 -6.51 -28.45
N SER A 250 -11.20 -6.25 -27.36
CA SER A 250 -11.45 -6.88 -26.05
C SER A 250 -12.87 -6.60 -25.55
N VAL A 251 -13.34 -5.36 -25.69
CA VAL A 251 -14.71 -4.97 -25.31
C VAL A 251 -15.75 -5.64 -26.20
N LEU A 252 -15.58 -5.64 -27.52
CA LEU A 252 -16.54 -6.23 -28.46
C LEU A 252 -16.74 -7.74 -28.25
N ARG A 253 -15.71 -8.46 -27.80
CA ARG A 253 -15.80 -9.88 -27.45
C ARG A 253 -16.62 -10.15 -26.19
N GLN A 254 -16.75 -9.16 -25.30
CA GLN A 254 -17.54 -9.28 -24.08
C GLN A 254 -19.04 -9.04 -24.31
N LEU A 255 -19.40 -8.43 -25.46
CA LEU A 255 -20.80 -8.18 -25.82
C LEU A 255 -21.47 -9.46 -26.33
N PRO A 256 -22.72 -9.77 -25.93
CA PRO A 256 -23.47 -10.88 -26.49
C PRO A 256 -23.78 -10.69 -27.97
N VAL A 257 -23.78 -11.79 -28.72
CA VAL A 257 -24.07 -11.80 -30.17
C VAL A 257 -25.46 -11.24 -30.49
N ASP A 258 -26.42 -11.52 -29.62
CA ASP A 258 -27.83 -11.16 -29.73
C ASP A 258 -28.19 -9.82 -29.05
N LEU A 259 -27.20 -9.06 -28.57
CA LEU A 259 -27.43 -7.78 -27.88
C LEU A 259 -28.23 -6.77 -28.72
N LEU A 260 -27.99 -6.75 -30.05
CA LEU A 260 -28.59 -5.80 -30.98
C LEU A 260 -29.07 -6.48 -32.27
N ASP A 261 -30.29 -6.12 -32.70
CA ASP A 261 -30.81 -6.52 -34.00
C ASP A 261 -30.18 -5.71 -35.15
N THR A 262 -30.38 -6.18 -36.39
CA THR A 262 -29.82 -5.54 -37.59
C THR A 262 -30.32 -4.11 -37.79
N LYS A 263 -31.55 -3.80 -37.36
CA LYS A 263 -32.13 -2.46 -37.48
C LYS A 263 -31.38 -1.49 -36.55
N THR A 264 -31.21 -1.88 -35.30
CA THR A 264 -30.51 -1.12 -34.26
C THR A 264 -29.04 -0.92 -34.63
N LYS A 265 -28.37 -1.92 -35.22
CA LYS A 265 -27.00 -1.75 -35.74
C LYS A 265 -26.90 -0.64 -36.79
N LYS A 266 -27.86 -0.54 -37.72
CA LYS A 266 -27.90 0.55 -38.71
C LYS A 266 -28.17 1.91 -38.07
N GLU A 267 -29.10 1.98 -37.11
CA GLU A 267 -29.40 3.21 -36.37
C GLU A 267 -28.19 3.67 -35.53
N LEU A 268 -27.46 2.73 -34.90
CA LEU A 268 -26.22 3.03 -34.18
C LEU A 268 -25.10 3.47 -35.10
N ALA A 269 -24.93 2.85 -36.27
CA ALA A 269 -23.94 3.29 -37.24
C ALA A 269 -24.14 4.76 -37.63
N GLN A 270 -25.41 5.19 -37.80
CA GLN A 270 -25.76 6.60 -38.01
C GLN A 270 -25.53 7.47 -36.76
N TYR A 271 -25.94 6.98 -35.59
CA TYR A 271 -25.74 7.68 -34.32
C TYR A 271 -24.26 7.95 -34.04
N LEU A 272 -23.40 6.95 -34.28
CA LEU A 272 -21.95 7.01 -34.13
C LEU A 272 -21.31 7.80 -35.28
N GLY A 273 -21.89 7.76 -36.50
CA GLY A 273 -21.25 8.27 -37.71
C GLY A 273 -20.15 7.36 -38.24
N MET A 274 -20.32 6.03 -38.09
CA MET A 274 -19.32 5.01 -38.44
C MET A 274 -19.98 3.87 -39.21
N GLU A 275 -19.80 3.82 -40.53
CA GLU A 275 -20.42 2.80 -41.39
C GLU A 275 -19.93 1.38 -41.07
N SER A 276 -18.68 1.24 -40.62
CA SER A 276 -18.09 -0.04 -40.22
C SER A 276 -18.85 -0.73 -39.07
N PHE A 277 -19.69 0.00 -38.32
CA PHE A 277 -20.53 -0.57 -37.27
C PHE A 277 -21.71 -1.40 -37.81
N ILE A 278 -22.18 -1.18 -39.05
CA ILE A 278 -23.35 -1.87 -39.60
C ILE A 278 -23.16 -3.39 -39.62
N ASN A 279 -21.94 -3.82 -39.95
CA ASN A 279 -21.58 -5.23 -40.11
C ASN A 279 -20.86 -5.79 -38.89
N ILE A 280 -21.06 -5.20 -37.71
CA ILE A 280 -20.41 -5.66 -36.49
C ILE A 280 -20.95 -7.03 -36.07
N ASN A 281 -20.04 -7.93 -35.70
CA ASN A 281 -20.34 -9.20 -35.08
C ASN A 281 -19.72 -9.20 -33.67
N PHE A 282 -20.58 -9.27 -32.64
CA PHE A 282 -20.09 -9.34 -31.27
C PHE A 282 -19.58 -10.76 -30.97
N GLY A 283 -18.68 -10.90 -30.00
CA GLY A 283 -18.01 -12.18 -29.72
C GLY A 283 -16.82 -12.52 -30.63
N GLU A 284 -16.66 -11.83 -31.76
CA GLU A 284 -15.50 -11.97 -32.66
C GLU A 284 -14.68 -10.67 -32.72
N ALA A 285 -13.41 -10.77 -33.13
CA ALA A 285 -12.60 -9.59 -33.41
C ALA A 285 -13.07 -8.94 -34.73
N ASN A 286 -13.69 -7.77 -34.65
CA ASN A 286 -14.06 -7.00 -35.84
C ASN A 286 -12.97 -5.99 -36.17
N ASN A 287 -12.14 -6.31 -37.14
CA ASN A 287 -10.94 -5.52 -37.41
C ASN A 287 -11.24 -4.09 -37.91
N GLN A 288 -12.29 -3.88 -38.71
CA GLN A 288 -12.51 -2.55 -39.32
C GLN A 288 -13.10 -1.54 -38.34
N PHE A 289 -14.16 -1.88 -37.62
CA PHE A 289 -14.75 -0.95 -36.65
C PHE A 289 -13.76 -0.60 -35.54
N SER A 290 -13.01 -1.58 -35.03
CA SER A 290 -11.98 -1.36 -34.01
C SER A 290 -10.87 -0.42 -34.49
N GLN A 291 -10.43 -0.55 -35.75
CA GLN A 291 -9.46 0.35 -36.37
C GLN A 291 -10.01 1.78 -36.50
N ASP A 292 -11.18 1.93 -37.11
CA ASP A 292 -11.80 3.25 -37.30
C ASP A 292 -12.02 3.97 -35.96
N PHE A 293 -12.45 3.22 -34.94
CA PHE A 293 -12.69 3.74 -33.59
C PHE A 293 -11.39 4.17 -32.91
N ALA A 294 -10.34 3.35 -33.01
CA ALA A 294 -9.02 3.63 -32.44
C ALA A 294 -8.38 4.88 -33.07
N VAL A 295 -8.51 5.06 -34.38
CA VAL A 295 -8.03 6.26 -35.09
C VAL A 295 -8.70 7.53 -34.53
N ILE A 296 -10.02 7.49 -34.28
CA ILE A 296 -10.74 8.62 -33.71
C ILE A 296 -10.30 8.87 -32.26
N LEU A 297 -10.16 7.82 -31.43
CA LEU A 297 -9.66 7.94 -30.06
C LEU A 297 -8.27 8.59 -30.03
N SER A 298 -7.33 8.09 -30.83
CA SER A 298 -5.98 8.65 -30.97
C SER A 298 -6.00 10.12 -31.39
N SER A 299 -6.85 10.46 -32.37
CA SER A 299 -7.00 11.83 -32.85
C SER A 299 -7.56 12.77 -31.78
N ARG A 300 -8.62 12.36 -31.08
CA ARG A 300 -9.21 13.12 -29.98
C ARG A 300 -8.20 13.30 -28.85
N LEU A 301 -7.54 12.23 -28.40
CA LEU A 301 -6.52 12.29 -27.36
C LEU A 301 -5.41 13.29 -27.70
N LYS A 302 -4.89 13.24 -28.94
CA LYS A 302 -3.87 14.19 -29.41
C LYS A 302 -4.34 15.63 -29.42
N LYS A 303 -5.62 15.90 -29.71
CA LYS A 303 -6.17 17.26 -29.65
C LYS A 303 -6.36 17.75 -28.22
N MET A 304 -6.60 16.84 -27.28
CA MET A 304 -6.78 17.20 -25.89
C MET A 304 -5.48 17.68 -25.21
N THR A 305 -4.32 17.19 -25.65
CA THR A 305 -3.01 17.56 -25.08
C THR A 305 -2.65 19.03 -25.25
N VAL A 306 -3.39 19.77 -26.08
CA VAL A 306 -3.17 21.21 -26.34
C VAL A 306 -4.33 22.07 -25.86
N LEU A 307 -5.23 21.54 -25.01
CA LEU A 307 -6.29 22.34 -24.41
C LEU A 307 -5.70 23.43 -23.50
N GLN A 308 -6.29 24.62 -23.59
CA GLN A 308 -5.89 25.79 -22.83
C GLN A 308 -7.13 26.43 -22.20
N ASP A 309 -6.91 27.27 -21.20
CA ASP A 309 -7.98 28.07 -20.61
C ASP A 309 -8.61 28.99 -21.65
N PHE A 310 -9.89 29.28 -21.45
CA PHE A 310 -10.59 30.27 -22.26
C PHE A 310 -10.03 31.66 -21.98
N PRO A 311 -9.88 32.53 -23.00
CA PRO A 311 -9.44 33.89 -22.80
C PRO A 311 -10.43 34.62 -21.89
N ILE A 312 -9.93 35.12 -20.75
CA ILE A 312 -10.73 35.85 -19.76
C ILE A 312 -11.07 37.22 -20.36
N ALA A 313 -12.35 37.55 -20.48
CA ALA A 313 -12.76 38.92 -20.75
C ALA A 313 -12.34 39.78 -19.55
N ALA A 314 -11.49 40.78 -19.79
CA ALA A 314 -10.91 41.65 -18.78
C ALA A 314 -11.97 42.52 -18.07
N ALA A 315 -12.76 41.93 -17.19
CA ALA A 315 -13.71 42.62 -16.34
C ALA A 315 -14.09 41.67 -15.19
N ASN A 316 -13.28 41.64 -14.14
CA ASN A 316 -13.69 41.63 -12.72
C ASN A 316 -12.45 41.35 -11.86
N SER A 317 -12.27 42.21 -10.86
CA SER A 317 -11.08 42.40 -10.03
C SER A 317 -10.90 41.36 -8.91
N ASP A 318 -11.49 40.17 -9.05
CA ASP A 318 -11.36 39.12 -8.03
C ASP A 318 -10.20 38.19 -8.40
N LEU A 319 -9.50 37.68 -7.37
CA LEU A 319 -8.48 36.65 -7.53
C LEU A 319 -9.01 35.53 -8.44
N PRO A 320 -8.25 35.10 -9.46
CA PRO A 320 -8.75 34.08 -10.39
C PRO A 320 -9.08 32.79 -9.63
N ALA A 321 -10.22 32.19 -9.95
CA ALA A 321 -10.62 30.88 -9.47
C ALA A 321 -9.68 29.81 -10.06
N ILE A 322 -8.58 29.53 -9.34
CA ILE A 322 -7.53 28.61 -9.79
C ILE A 322 -7.91 27.17 -9.43
N TYR A 323 -7.84 26.28 -10.42
CA TYR A 323 -7.88 24.84 -10.24
C TYR A 323 -6.59 24.38 -9.56
N LEU A 324 -6.74 23.79 -8.37
CA LEU A 324 -5.64 23.19 -7.65
C LEU A 324 -6.10 21.87 -7.06
N GLU A 325 -5.69 20.79 -7.71
CA GLU A 325 -5.98 19.44 -7.27
C GLU A 325 -5.11 19.06 -6.06
N SER A 326 -5.74 18.48 -5.04
CA SER A 326 -5.06 18.00 -3.83
C SER A 326 -5.14 16.48 -3.81
N LEU A 327 -4.06 15.82 -4.23
CA LEU A 327 -3.98 14.37 -4.19
C LEU A 327 -3.64 13.89 -2.77
N PRO A 328 -4.40 12.92 -2.22
CA PRO A 328 -4.00 12.26 -1.00
C PRO A 328 -2.83 11.31 -1.24
N THR A 329 -2.01 11.10 -0.21
CA THR A 329 -0.91 10.13 -0.24
C THR A 329 -1.45 8.77 0.20
N VAL A 330 -1.54 7.83 -0.74
CA VAL A 330 -2.01 6.47 -0.44
C VAL A 330 -0.84 5.64 0.09
N ILE A 331 -0.94 5.15 1.32
CA ILE A 331 0.03 4.25 1.94
C ILE A 331 -0.54 2.83 1.94
N SER A 332 0.14 1.94 1.22
CA SER A 332 -0.08 0.49 1.31
C SER A 332 0.61 -0.08 2.55
N LEU A 333 0.00 -1.10 3.15
CA LEU A 333 0.53 -1.81 4.32
C LEU A 333 0.87 -3.26 3.93
N PRO A 334 1.99 -3.50 3.21
CA PRO A 334 2.37 -4.86 2.85
C PRO A 334 2.80 -5.65 4.09
N VAL A 335 2.48 -6.95 4.09
CA VAL A 335 2.99 -7.90 5.07
C VAL A 335 4.33 -8.41 4.56
N ASN A 336 5.40 -8.25 5.35
CA ASN A 336 6.75 -8.64 4.95
C ASN A 336 7.12 -10.00 5.57
N ASN A 337 7.37 -11.00 4.72
CA ASN A 337 7.76 -12.35 5.16
C ASN A 337 9.16 -12.45 5.77
N ALA A 338 10.03 -11.47 5.51
CA ALA A 338 11.40 -11.48 6.01
C ALA A 338 11.52 -10.98 7.47
N ILE A 339 10.47 -10.37 8.02
CA ILE A 339 10.47 -9.83 9.38
C ILE A 339 9.47 -10.59 10.26
N LEU A 340 9.70 -10.52 11.57
CA LEU A 340 8.82 -11.14 12.56
C LEU A 340 7.55 -10.31 12.78
N PHE A 341 6.51 -10.95 13.30
CA PHE A 341 5.21 -10.33 13.54
C PHE A 341 5.30 -9.06 14.41
N ASP A 342 6.03 -9.14 15.51
CA ASP A 342 6.23 -8.04 16.45
C ASP A 342 6.96 -6.84 15.81
N GLN A 343 7.87 -7.10 14.87
CA GLN A 343 8.54 -6.07 14.09
C GLN A 343 7.61 -5.42 13.09
N GLN A 344 6.78 -6.22 12.41
CA GLN A 344 5.75 -5.72 11.50
C GLN A 344 4.78 -4.77 12.24
N MET A 345 4.36 -5.12 13.46
CA MET A 345 3.49 -4.26 14.28
C MET A 345 4.18 -2.94 14.66
N ASN A 346 5.47 -2.98 15.00
CA ASN A 346 6.25 -1.78 15.30
C ASN A 346 6.39 -0.83 14.10
N ILE A 347 6.67 -1.39 12.92
CA ILE A 347 6.76 -0.61 11.68
C ILE A 347 5.42 0.06 11.39
N TRP A 348 4.31 -0.67 11.50
CA TRP A 348 2.98 -0.09 11.31
C TRP A 348 2.65 0.99 12.34
N LEU A 349 2.96 0.78 13.63
CA LEU A 349 2.78 1.82 14.63
C LEU A 349 3.57 3.10 14.29
N ASN A 350 4.82 2.96 13.85
CA ASN A 350 5.65 4.10 13.46
C ASN A 350 5.06 4.85 12.26
N ILE A 351 4.58 4.11 11.25
CA ILE A 351 3.87 4.69 10.09
C ILE A 351 2.61 5.44 10.55
N PHE A 352 1.84 4.87 11.49
CA PHE A 352 0.61 5.48 12.01
C PHE A 352 0.84 6.62 13.00
N SER A 353 2.06 6.78 13.51
CA SER A 353 2.43 7.84 14.45
C SER A 353 2.93 9.12 13.77
N SER A 354 3.24 9.06 12.46
CA SER A 354 3.65 10.22 11.65
C SER A 354 2.77 10.42 10.41
N PRO A 355 1.42 10.36 10.49
CA PRO A 355 0.60 10.62 9.32
C PRO A 355 0.61 12.11 8.99
N ASP A 356 0.93 12.45 7.74
CA ASP A 356 0.53 13.74 7.17
C ASP A 356 -1.01 13.77 7.09
N GLY A 357 -1.64 14.93 7.26
CA GLY A 357 -3.09 15.13 7.17
C GLY A 357 -3.72 14.56 5.88
N ARG A 358 -2.90 14.44 4.83
CA ARG A 358 -3.26 13.95 3.50
C ARG A 358 -3.16 12.44 3.32
N THR A 359 -2.82 11.69 4.36
CA THR A 359 -2.53 10.24 4.26
C THR A 359 -3.80 9.40 4.24
N ILE A 360 -3.94 8.53 3.24
CA ILE A 360 -4.99 7.50 3.16
C ILE A 360 -4.31 6.14 3.27
N PHE A 361 -4.77 5.29 4.19
CA PHE A 361 -4.29 3.91 4.31
C PHE A 361 -5.14 2.97 3.46
N ASP A 362 -4.51 2.23 2.56
CA ASP A 362 -5.15 1.15 1.81
C ASP A 362 -5.04 -0.15 2.62
N PHE A 363 -6.00 -0.42 3.52
CA PHE A 363 -5.97 -1.67 4.30
C PHE A 363 -6.24 -2.88 3.40
N ASN A 364 -6.88 -2.71 2.24
CA ASN A 364 -7.11 -3.80 1.30
C ASN A 364 -5.81 -4.35 0.68
N SER A 365 -4.68 -3.64 0.83
CA SER A 365 -3.37 -4.19 0.43
C SER A 365 -2.81 -5.22 1.41
N ILE A 366 -3.39 -5.38 2.61
CA ILE A 366 -2.89 -6.32 3.62
C ILE A 366 -3.32 -7.75 3.26
N ASP A 367 -2.34 -8.62 3.02
CA ASP A 367 -2.56 -10.06 2.85
C ASP A 367 -2.95 -10.69 4.20
N ARG A 368 -4.25 -10.99 4.35
CA ARG A 368 -4.81 -11.60 5.56
C ARG A 368 -4.21 -12.98 5.84
N VAL A 369 -3.98 -13.78 4.81
CA VAL A 369 -3.52 -15.17 4.94
C VAL A 369 -2.10 -15.17 5.49
N GLN A 370 -1.24 -14.31 4.92
CA GLN A 370 0.13 -14.18 5.38
C GLN A 370 0.19 -13.59 6.80
N LEU A 371 -0.62 -12.57 7.10
CA LEU A 371 -0.66 -11.96 8.43
C LEU A 371 -1.14 -12.95 9.49
N ALA A 372 -2.19 -13.74 9.20
CA ALA A 372 -2.69 -14.78 10.11
C ALA A 372 -1.62 -15.84 10.41
N LYS A 373 -0.86 -16.27 9.39
CA LYS A 373 0.26 -17.21 9.56
C LYS A 373 1.34 -16.64 10.47
N GLN A 374 1.76 -15.39 10.25
CA GLN A 374 2.78 -14.75 11.09
C GLN A 374 2.31 -14.58 12.54
N TYR A 375 1.06 -14.16 12.73
CA TYR A 375 0.46 -13.99 14.05
C TYR A 375 0.36 -15.33 14.81
N ASN A 376 -0.22 -16.36 14.20
CA ASN A 376 -0.36 -17.66 14.84
C ASN A 376 1.01 -18.28 15.18
N PHE A 377 2.01 -18.12 14.30
CA PHE A 377 3.38 -18.53 14.59
C PHE A 377 3.97 -17.78 15.79
N PHE A 378 3.77 -16.46 15.88
CA PHE A 378 4.19 -15.66 17.02
C PHE A 378 3.51 -16.10 18.34
N MET A 379 2.19 -16.32 18.31
CA MET A 379 1.43 -16.82 19.45
C MET A 379 1.97 -18.17 19.95
N GLU A 380 2.20 -19.13 19.03
CA GLU A 380 2.74 -20.44 19.39
C GLU A 380 4.14 -20.34 20.00
N CYS A 381 5.01 -19.49 19.45
CA CYS A 381 6.34 -19.28 20.00
C CYS A 381 6.29 -18.66 21.40
N LEU A 382 5.39 -17.70 21.63
CA LEU A 382 5.23 -17.05 22.93
C LEU A 382 4.72 -18.04 23.99
N LEU A 383 3.68 -18.81 23.65
CA LEU A 383 3.06 -19.78 24.56
C LEU A 383 3.99 -20.96 24.86
N ARG A 384 4.72 -21.48 23.86
CA ARG A 384 5.75 -22.51 24.07
C ARG A 384 6.81 -22.06 25.06
N GLN A 385 7.33 -20.85 24.88
CA GLN A 385 8.34 -20.29 25.78
C GLN A 385 7.77 -20.13 27.19
N ALA A 386 6.52 -19.65 27.31
CA ALA A 386 5.86 -19.50 28.59
C ALA A 386 5.66 -20.83 29.34
N GLU A 387 5.29 -21.90 28.63
CA GLU A 387 5.17 -23.26 29.18
C GLU A 387 6.49 -23.76 29.77
N GLN A 388 7.62 -23.53 29.07
CA GLN A 388 8.93 -23.92 29.56
C GLN A 388 9.31 -23.20 30.86
N PHE A 389 8.99 -21.91 30.98
CA PHE A 389 9.23 -21.15 32.21
C PHE A 389 8.42 -21.68 33.38
N ASP A 390 7.13 -21.93 33.17
CA ASP A 390 6.23 -22.40 34.22
C ASP A 390 6.68 -23.76 34.77
N GLN A 391 7.06 -24.68 33.87
CA GLN A 391 7.59 -25.99 34.24
C GLN A 391 8.89 -25.92 35.07
N LEU A 392 9.73 -24.91 34.83
CA LEU A 392 10.98 -24.71 35.56
C LEU A 392 10.79 -24.04 36.93
N LEU A 393 9.71 -23.27 37.10
CA LEU A 393 9.40 -22.58 38.36
C LEU A 393 8.66 -23.49 39.36
N ASP A 394 7.82 -24.40 38.88
CA ASP A 394 7.04 -25.32 39.73
C ASP A 394 7.84 -26.56 40.18
N TYR A 395 8.81 -27.01 39.38
CA TYR A 395 9.67 -28.15 39.72
C TYR A 395 11.08 -27.66 40.03
N GLY A 396 11.36 -27.47 41.33
CA GLY A 396 12.74 -27.33 41.81
C GLY A 396 13.63 -28.49 41.37
N ASP A 397 14.95 -28.31 41.48
CA ASP A 397 15.98 -29.23 40.95
C ASP A 397 15.69 -30.72 41.25
N LEU A 398 15.33 -31.48 40.18
CA LEU A 398 15.11 -32.95 39.99
C LEU A 398 13.66 -33.50 40.00
N PRO A 399 13.34 -34.53 39.15
CA PRO A 399 14.23 -35.51 38.53
C PRO A 399 14.44 -35.40 37.00
N ASN A 400 15.46 -36.14 36.55
CA ASN A 400 16.05 -36.38 35.23
C ASN A 400 15.36 -35.75 33.98
N PRO A 401 16.08 -35.00 33.11
CA PRO A 401 15.52 -34.29 31.95
C PRO A 401 14.90 -35.16 30.83
N PHE A 402 14.86 -36.49 30.99
CA PHE A 402 14.79 -37.42 29.86
C PHE A 402 13.73 -38.54 30.01
N ASP A 403 12.82 -38.45 30.98
CA ASP A 403 11.60 -39.27 30.91
C ASP A 403 10.70 -38.65 29.83
N GLY A 404 10.81 -39.15 28.60
CA GLY A 404 10.12 -38.69 27.39
C GLY A 404 8.59 -38.81 27.42
N LYS A 405 7.96 -38.70 28.59
CA LYS A 405 6.53 -38.52 28.71
C LYS A 405 6.22 -37.11 28.22
N SER A 406 5.46 -37.02 27.12
CA SER A 406 4.93 -35.76 26.63
C SER A 406 4.29 -35.00 27.79
N THR A 407 4.93 -33.92 28.21
CA THR A 407 4.36 -32.99 29.18
C THR A 407 3.06 -32.49 28.55
N LEU A 408 1.92 -32.83 29.16
CA LEU A 408 0.64 -32.31 28.69
C LEU A 408 0.75 -30.78 28.63
N PRO A 409 0.29 -30.15 27.54
CA PRO A 409 0.35 -28.70 27.42
C PRO A 409 -0.38 -28.06 28.60
N HIS A 410 0.25 -27.02 29.17
CA HIS A 410 -0.23 -26.39 30.39
C HIS A 410 -1.69 -25.93 30.19
N PRO A 411 -2.64 -26.22 31.10
CA PRO A 411 -4.06 -25.95 30.88
C PRO A 411 -4.36 -24.50 30.48
N LEU A 412 -3.64 -23.54 31.06
CA LEU A 412 -3.75 -22.13 30.71
C LEU A 412 -3.25 -21.84 29.29
N SER A 413 -2.18 -22.50 28.86
CA SER A 413 -1.64 -22.33 27.51
C SER A 413 -2.58 -22.91 26.46
N CYS A 414 -3.18 -24.08 26.71
CA CYS A 414 -4.25 -24.63 25.87
C CYS A 414 -5.43 -23.66 25.74
N PHE A 415 -5.89 -23.11 26.87
CA PHE A 415 -6.95 -22.11 26.89
C PHE A 415 -6.59 -20.88 26.04
N LEU A 416 -5.37 -20.34 26.20
CA LEU A 416 -4.91 -19.18 25.42
C LEU A 416 -4.77 -19.50 23.92
N ARG A 417 -4.28 -20.70 23.54
CA ARG A 417 -4.25 -21.13 22.13
C ARG A 417 -5.65 -21.12 21.53
N ASN A 418 -6.62 -21.74 22.21
CA ASN A 418 -8.01 -21.77 21.73
C ASN A 418 -8.59 -20.35 21.65
N GLN A 419 -8.35 -19.52 22.65
CA GLN A 419 -8.91 -18.17 22.68
C GLN A 419 -8.35 -17.25 21.59
N PHE A 420 -7.05 -17.32 21.32
CA PHE A 420 -6.35 -16.34 20.49
C PHE A 420 -6.04 -16.82 19.06
N THR A 421 -6.24 -18.10 18.73
CA THR A 421 -6.02 -18.58 17.36
C THR A 421 -6.93 -17.88 16.34
N LEU A 422 -6.34 -17.44 15.23
CA LEU A 422 -7.05 -16.85 14.10
C LEU A 422 -7.08 -17.79 12.89
N GLY A 423 -8.22 -17.81 12.20
CA GLY A 423 -8.33 -18.40 10.86
C GLY A 423 -7.56 -17.59 9.81
N MET A 424 -7.41 -18.15 8.61
CA MET A 424 -6.67 -17.52 7.50
C MET A 424 -7.29 -16.19 7.02
N ASP A 425 -8.53 -15.90 7.37
CA ASP A 425 -9.24 -14.64 7.10
C ASP A 425 -9.24 -13.67 8.31
N LEU A 426 -8.41 -13.94 9.32
CA LEU A 426 -8.33 -13.23 10.60
C LEU A 426 -9.64 -13.30 11.43
N LYS A 427 -10.51 -14.28 11.18
CA LYS A 427 -11.62 -14.56 12.09
C LYS A 427 -11.13 -15.31 13.33
N PRO A 428 -11.67 -14.99 14.52
CA PRO A 428 -11.51 -15.84 15.70
C PRO A 428 -11.92 -17.28 15.38
N TYR A 429 -11.07 -18.26 15.68
CA TYR A 429 -11.37 -19.66 15.41
C TYR A 429 -12.44 -20.20 16.39
N PHE A 430 -12.42 -19.72 17.63
CA PHE A 430 -13.40 -20.06 18.66
C PHE A 430 -14.18 -18.81 19.07
N SER A 431 -15.50 -18.96 19.24
CA SER A 431 -16.41 -17.88 19.64
C SER A 431 -17.14 -18.15 20.97
N HIS A 432 -16.84 -19.28 21.62
CA HIS A 432 -17.45 -19.65 22.89
C HIS A 432 -16.64 -19.10 24.06
N THR A 433 -17.33 -18.50 25.04
CA THR A 433 -16.77 -18.15 26.34
C THR A 433 -16.51 -19.41 27.14
N GLU A 434 -15.32 -19.98 27.02
CA GLU A 434 -14.80 -20.92 28.00
C GLU A 434 -14.68 -20.26 29.38
N GLN A 435 -14.76 -21.06 30.45
CA GLN A 435 -14.66 -20.59 31.83
C GLN A 435 -13.26 -19.98 32.05
N ARG A 436 -13.20 -18.69 32.41
CA ARG A 436 -11.93 -17.97 32.56
C ARG A 436 -11.05 -18.64 33.63
N ILE A 437 -9.90 -19.17 33.20
CA ILE A 437 -8.87 -19.66 34.12
C ILE A 437 -8.17 -18.44 34.73
N SER A 438 -8.10 -18.36 36.06
CA SER A 438 -7.47 -17.22 36.74
C SER A 438 -5.94 -17.29 36.66
N CYS A 439 -5.33 -16.37 35.90
CA CYS A 439 -3.88 -16.14 35.90
C CYS A 439 -3.43 -15.55 37.25
N LYS A 440 -2.87 -16.37 38.14
CA LYS A 440 -2.29 -15.86 39.41
C LYS A 440 -0.88 -15.27 39.20
N ASN A 441 -0.08 -15.85 38.32
CA ASN A 441 1.30 -15.45 38.04
C ASN A 441 1.35 -14.16 37.19
N THR A 442 2.16 -13.18 37.60
CA THR A 442 2.42 -11.93 36.89
C THR A 442 2.92 -12.17 35.45
N TYR A 443 3.75 -13.19 35.25
CA TYR A 443 4.29 -13.54 33.94
C TYR A 443 3.19 -13.94 32.95
N TRP A 444 2.28 -14.85 33.35
CA TRP A 444 1.15 -15.27 32.51
C TRP A 444 0.16 -14.13 32.23
N LYS A 445 -0.02 -13.17 33.16
CA LYS A 445 -0.81 -11.97 32.89
C LYS A 445 -0.19 -11.10 31.79
N LEU A 446 1.13 -11.00 31.74
CA LEU A 446 1.82 -10.27 30.67
C LEU A 446 1.69 -11.01 29.33
N VAL A 447 1.77 -12.34 29.32
CA VAL A 447 1.50 -13.16 28.12
C VAL A 447 0.07 -12.93 27.62
N GLU A 448 -0.94 -13.02 28.49
CA GLU A 448 -2.35 -12.74 28.16
C GLU A 448 -2.51 -11.31 27.62
N SER A 449 -1.82 -10.33 28.20
CA SER A 449 -1.86 -8.92 27.73
C SER A 449 -1.25 -8.75 26.34
N VAL A 450 -0.14 -9.42 26.03
CA VAL A 450 0.50 -9.40 24.71
C VAL A 450 -0.41 -10.05 23.66
N LEU A 451 -1.01 -11.19 23.99
CA LEU A 451 -1.94 -11.88 23.09
C LEU A 451 -3.23 -11.09 22.87
N THR A 452 -3.80 -10.50 23.93
CA THR A 452 -5.03 -9.71 23.85
C THR A 452 -4.87 -8.49 22.94
N SER A 453 -3.81 -7.70 23.15
CA SER A 453 -3.54 -6.51 22.35
C SER A 453 -3.24 -6.84 20.89
N SER A 454 -2.40 -7.83 20.63
CA SER A 454 -2.10 -8.28 19.25
C SER A 454 -3.33 -8.87 18.55
N PHE A 455 -4.13 -9.69 19.23
CA PHE A 455 -5.38 -10.23 18.69
C PHE A 455 -6.38 -9.14 18.32
N ASN A 456 -6.59 -8.17 19.22
CA ASN A 456 -7.49 -7.04 18.98
C ASN A 456 -7.02 -6.21 17.77
N ALA A 457 -5.70 -5.99 17.62
CA ALA A 457 -5.15 -5.34 16.43
C ALA A 457 -5.48 -6.12 15.15
N MET A 458 -5.31 -7.45 15.14
CA MET A 458 -5.61 -8.30 13.97
C MET A 458 -7.09 -8.28 13.60
N VAL A 459 -7.98 -8.41 14.59
CA VAL A 459 -9.43 -8.34 14.37
C VAL A 459 -9.81 -6.94 13.85
N THR A 460 -9.21 -5.88 14.38
CA THR A 460 -9.47 -4.51 13.93
C THR A 460 -9.05 -4.30 12.48
N ILE A 461 -7.90 -4.84 12.05
CA ILE A 461 -7.47 -4.82 10.64
C ILE A 461 -8.51 -5.51 9.74
N ARG A 462 -9.01 -6.68 10.14
CA ARG A 462 -10.06 -7.38 9.41
C ARG A 462 -11.32 -6.53 9.26
N VAL A 463 -11.75 -5.89 10.35
CA VAL A 463 -12.93 -5.02 10.35
C VAL A 463 -12.68 -3.79 9.47
N LEU A 464 -11.53 -3.13 9.58
CA LEU A 464 -11.13 -1.99 8.74
C LEU A 464 -11.21 -2.32 7.24
N GLN A 465 -10.63 -3.44 6.82
CA GLN A 465 -10.71 -3.90 5.44
C GLN A 465 -12.16 -4.15 5.00
N SER A 466 -12.96 -4.76 5.87
CA SER A 466 -14.37 -5.02 5.56
C SER A 466 -15.14 -3.70 5.43
N THR A 467 -14.97 -2.76 6.38
CA THR A 467 -15.54 -1.41 6.37
C THR A 467 -15.10 -0.61 5.13
N GLN A 468 -13.82 -0.69 4.74
CA GLN A 468 -13.30 -0.07 3.52
C GLN A 468 -13.93 -0.63 2.24
N ASN A 469 -14.48 -1.85 2.28
CA ASN A 469 -15.18 -2.44 1.15
C ASN A 469 -16.71 -2.25 1.21
N THR A 470 -17.25 -1.70 2.31
CA THR A 470 -18.69 -1.40 2.42
C THR A 470 -19.11 -0.19 1.60
N THR A 471 -20.40 -0.18 1.25
CA THR A 471 -21.13 0.90 0.59
C THR A 471 -21.98 1.72 1.56
N THR A 472 -21.78 1.64 2.89
CA THR A 472 -22.65 2.27 3.89
C THR A 472 -22.36 3.76 4.12
N LEU A 473 -23.40 4.53 4.48
CA LEU A 473 -23.28 5.92 4.94
C LEU A 473 -22.35 5.97 6.19
N CYS A 474 -21.60 7.07 6.38
CA CYS A 474 -20.67 7.26 7.51
C CYS A 474 -19.43 6.34 7.54
N LYS A 475 -19.10 5.67 6.43
CA LYS A 475 -17.87 4.87 6.25
C LYS A 475 -16.61 5.60 6.74
N GLY A 476 -16.50 6.89 6.46
CA GLY A 476 -15.34 7.69 6.87
C GLY A 476 -15.15 7.76 8.39
N SER A 477 -16.23 8.03 9.13
CA SER A 477 -16.21 8.08 10.60
C SER A 477 -15.93 6.70 11.22
N ALA A 478 -16.47 5.64 10.63
CA ALA A 478 -16.20 4.28 11.07
C ALA A 478 -14.73 3.88 10.85
N ILE A 479 -14.16 4.21 9.68
CA ILE A 479 -12.74 3.98 9.40
C ILE A 479 -11.87 4.76 10.38
N HIS A 480 -12.20 6.03 10.67
CA HIS A 480 -11.46 6.83 11.64
C HIS A 480 -11.46 6.21 13.04
N LEU A 481 -12.63 5.83 13.55
CA LEU A 481 -12.76 5.19 14.87
C LEU A 481 -11.96 3.89 14.94
N LEU A 482 -12.06 3.05 13.92
CA LEU A 482 -11.34 1.78 13.85
C LEU A 482 -9.83 1.99 13.70
N PHE A 483 -9.40 3.03 12.99
CA PHE A 483 -8.00 3.39 12.87
C PHE A 483 -7.41 3.85 14.20
N ASP A 484 -8.12 4.70 14.94
CA ASP A 484 -7.72 5.09 16.30
C ASP A 484 -7.62 3.89 17.23
N ALA A 485 -8.60 2.98 17.18
CA ALA A 485 -8.56 1.73 17.93
C ALA A 485 -7.36 0.86 17.53
N LEU A 486 -7.06 0.73 16.24
CA LEU A 486 -5.89 -0.02 15.76
C LEU A 486 -4.60 0.59 16.30
N ARG A 487 -4.43 1.91 16.23
CA ARG A 487 -3.25 2.59 16.77
C ARG A 487 -3.11 2.35 18.27
N MET A 488 -4.20 2.44 19.02
CA MET A 488 -4.22 2.14 20.45
C MET A 488 -3.80 0.69 20.73
N TYR A 489 -4.36 -0.29 20.01
CA TYR A 489 -4.00 -1.70 20.20
C TYR A 489 -2.55 -2.00 19.83
N LEU A 490 -1.99 -1.32 18.83
CA LEU A 490 -0.57 -1.45 18.48
C LEU A 490 0.35 -0.82 19.55
N ASP A 491 -0.03 0.33 20.14
CA ASP A 491 0.70 0.91 21.28
C ASP A 491 0.63 -0.02 22.50
N ASP A 492 -0.56 -0.51 22.83
CA ASP A 492 -0.79 -1.46 23.93
C ASP A 492 0.02 -2.73 23.74
N PHE A 493 0.07 -3.27 22.51
CA PHE A 493 0.90 -4.43 22.17
C PHE A 493 2.37 -4.16 22.45
N ASN A 494 2.89 -3.03 21.97
CA ASN A 494 4.30 -2.68 22.18
C ASN A 494 4.63 -2.47 23.66
N ARG A 495 3.73 -1.81 24.40
CA ARG A 495 3.88 -1.62 25.85
C ARG A 495 3.87 -2.95 26.59
N ALA A 496 2.88 -3.80 26.32
CA ALA A 496 2.74 -5.11 26.94
C ALA A 496 3.96 -6.00 26.62
N ARG A 497 4.42 -5.99 25.36
CA ARG A 497 5.61 -6.73 24.94
C ARG A 497 6.88 -6.25 25.64
N ASN A 498 7.07 -4.94 25.75
CA ASN A 498 8.23 -4.39 26.46
C ASN A 498 8.23 -4.73 27.95
N LEU A 499 7.05 -4.70 28.60
CA LEU A 499 6.91 -5.15 29.98
C LEU A 499 7.18 -6.66 30.12
N PHE A 500 6.65 -7.47 29.21
CA PHE A 500 6.92 -8.90 29.13
C PHE A 500 8.41 -9.19 28.99
N LEU A 501 9.12 -8.52 28.07
CA LEU A 501 10.56 -8.72 27.86
C LEU A 501 11.39 -8.33 29.09
N ARG A 502 11.00 -7.27 29.82
CA ARG A 502 11.66 -6.89 31.07
C ARG A 502 11.44 -7.93 32.17
N GLU A 503 10.22 -8.41 32.32
CA GLU A 503 9.90 -9.44 33.31
C GLU A 503 10.61 -10.76 32.98
N LEU A 504 10.61 -11.15 31.71
CA LEU A 504 11.36 -12.28 31.19
C LEU A 504 12.84 -12.17 31.53
N GLN A 505 13.44 -11.00 31.31
CA GLN A 505 14.84 -10.75 31.65
C GLN A 505 15.09 -10.85 33.18
N ASN A 506 14.18 -10.35 34.01
CA ASN A 506 14.28 -10.46 35.48
C ASN A 506 14.24 -11.93 35.93
N ILE A 507 13.34 -12.73 35.36
CA ILE A 507 13.25 -14.17 35.62
C ILE A 507 14.54 -14.88 35.19
N LEU A 508 15.09 -14.55 34.03
CA LEU A 508 16.36 -15.14 33.57
C LEU A 508 17.53 -14.79 34.52
N PHE A 509 17.54 -13.61 35.12
CA PHE A 509 18.55 -13.24 36.12
C PHE A 509 18.42 -13.94 37.47
N SER A 510 17.23 -14.43 37.82
CA SER A 510 17.02 -15.20 39.06
C SER A 510 17.27 -16.70 38.88
N MET A 511 17.36 -17.19 37.64
CA MET A 511 17.65 -18.59 37.34
C MET A 511 19.09 -18.97 37.65
N SER A 512 19.31 -20.24 38.02
CA SER A 512 20.64 -20.85 38.14
C SER A 512 21.28 -21.08 36.76
N GLY A 513 22.60 -21.25 36.72
CA GLY A 513 23.29 -21.57 35.45
C GLY A 513 22.75 -22.85 34.78
N ALA A 514 22.40 -23.88 35.56
CA ALA A 514 21.81 -25.11 35.05
C ALA A 514 20.40 -24.91 34.46
N GLN A 515 19.57 -24.05 35.08
CA GLN A 515 18.26 -23.69 34.54
C GLN A 515 18.38 -22.92 33.22
N LEU A 516 19.33 -21.98 33.13
CA LEU A 516 19.63 -21.25 31.89
C LEU A 516 20.09 -22.19 30.77
N VAL A 517 20.93 -23.17 31.09
CA VAL A 517 21.35 -24.20 30.14
C VAL A 517 20.15 -24.98 29.61
N ARG A 518 19.30 -25.47 30.52
CA ARG A 518 18.15 -26.29 30.17
C ARG A 518 17.19 -25.55 29.24
N ILE A 519 16.86 -24.30 29.56
CA ILE A 519 15.90 -23.53 28.76
C ILE A 519 16.47 -23.12 27.39
N CYS A 520 17.75 -22.73 27.32
CA CYS A 520 18.39 -22.39 26.04
C CYS A 520 18.51 -23.61 25.13
N LEU A 521 18.89 -24.78 25.66
CA LEU A 521 19.04 -26.00 24.86
C LEU A 521 17.71 -26.53 24.31
N ASN A 522 16.62 -26.37 25.06
CA ASN A 522 15.26 -26.69 24.60
C ASN A 522 14.79 -25.77 23.45
N GLU A 523 15.31 -24.55 23.37
CA GLU A 523 14.94 -23.58 22.35
C GLU A 523 15.88 -23.58 21.11
N MET A 524 16.93 -24.41 21.10
CA MET A 524 17.89 -24.45 19.99
C MET A 524 17.24 -24.85 18.65
N GLU A 525 16.25 -25.74 18.66
CA GLU A 525 15.50 -26.10 17.43
C GLU A 525 14.68 -24.92 16.89
N PHE A 526 14.38 -23.94 17.73
CA PHE A 526 13.54 -22.78 17.42
C PHE A 526 14.31 -21.46 17.50
N ILE A 527 15.65 -21.52 17.40
CA ILE A 527 16.56 -20.40 17.69
C ILE A 527 16.20 -19.08 17.01
N ASN A 528 15.70 -19.11 15.76
CA ASN A 528 15.32 -17.91 15.02
C ASN A 528 14.06 -17.20 15.56
N SER A 529 13.30 -17.86 16.44
CA SER A 529 12.06 -17.38 17.06
C SER A 529 12.15 -17.31 18.60
N SER A 530 13.29 -17.69 19.18
CA SER A 530 13.46 -17.76 20.63
C SER A 530 13.91 -16.43 21.21
N MET A 531 13.04 -15.81 22.02
CA MET A 531 13.38 -14.58 22.76
C MET A 531 14.33 -14.89 23.92
N ILE A 532 14.29 -16.12 24.43
CA ILE A 532 15.13 -16.60 25.53
C ILE A 532 16.60 -16.63 25.10
N VAL A 533 16.89 -17.34 24.01
CA VAL A 533 18.25 -17.44 23.47
C VAL A 533 18.76 -16.05 23.07
N GLU A 534 17.90 -15.22 22.47
CA GLU A 534 18.21 -13.82 22.14
C GLU A 534 18.65 -13.01 23.37
N LEU A 535 17.89 -13.06 24.47
CA LEU A 535 18.22 -12.31 25.69
C LEU A 535 19.49 -12.83 26.38
N VAL A 536 19.69 -14.15 26.43
CA VAL A 536 20.88 -14.75 27.06
C VAL A 536 22.14 -14.44 26.26
N MET A 537 22.11 -14.56 24.93
CA MET A 537 23.26 -14.27 24.08
C MET A 537 23.67 -12.79 24.12
N ARG A 538 22.69 -11.88 24.16
CA ARG A 538 22.96 -10.43 24.25
C ARG A 538 23.48 -9.98 25.61
N ASN A 539 23.23 -10.75 26.67
CA ASN A 539 23.62 -10.35 28.01
C ASN A 539 24.86 -11.11 28.49
N ALA A 540 26.00 -10.44 28.53
CA ALA A 540 27.27 -11.04 28.94
C ALA A 540 27.20 -11.73 30.33
N LYS A 541 26.42 -11.19 31.28
CA LYS A 541 26.29 -11.78 32.62
C LYS A 541 25.52 -13.10 32.58
N LEU A 542 24.38 -13.14 31.89
CA LEU A 542 23.60 -14.38 31.71
C LEU A 542 24.42 -15.43 30.94
N TRP A 543 25.14 -15.01 29.90
CA TRP A 543 26.00 -15.89 29.13
C TRP A 543 27.10 -16.53 29.98
N VAL A 544 27.84 -15.73 30.76
CA VAL A 544 28.93 -16.25 31.61
C VAL A 544 28.40 -17.27 32.61
N GLN A 545 27.29 -16.95 33.27
CA GLN A 545 26.64 -17.84 34.23
C GLN A 545 26.21 -19.16 33.60
N MET A 546 25.58 -19.12 32.42
CA MET A 546 25.18 -20.31 31.68
C MET A 546 26.40 -21.12 31.19
N ASN A 547 27.41 -20.46 30.64
CA ASN A 547 28.57 -21.14 30.06
C ASN A 547 29.47 -21.82 31.12
N GLN A 548 29.52 -21.26 32.33
CA GLN A 548 30.15 -21.92 33.46
C GLN A 548 29.42 -23.24 33.78
N ALA A 549 28.10 -23.21 33.90
CA ALA A 549 27.30 -24.41 34.14
C ALA A 549 27.40 -25.44 33.00
N LEU A 550 27.49 -25.00 31.73
CA LEU A 550 27.76 -25.89 30.59
C LEU A 550 29.09 -26.64 30.71
N THR A 551 30.09 -26.01 31.33
CA THR A 551 31.43 -26.59 31.50
C THR A 551 31.45 -27.57 32.67
N GLU A 552 30.75 -27.23 33.76
CA GLU A 552 30.64 -28.07 34.96
C GLU A 552 29.72 -29.29 34.76
N ALA A 553 28.67 -29.18 33.94
CA ALA A 553 27.69 -30.24 33.71
C ALA A 553 27.97 -31.08 32.44
N TYR A 554 29.08 -30.82 31.72
CA TYR A 554 29.38 -31.42 30.42
C TYR A 554 29.44 -32.96 30.44
N GLU A 555 29.94 -33.54 31.53
CA GLU A 555 30.06 -35.01 31.68
C GLU A 555 28.75 -35.70 32.08
N MET A 556 27.78 -34.97 32.68
CA MET A 556 26.52 -35.55 33.16
C MET A 556 25.34 -35.44 32.17
N LEU A 557 25.49 -34.66 31.10
CA LEU A 557 24.41 -34.31 30.15
C LEU A 557 24.62 -34.91 28.75
N TYR A 558 25.55 -35.85 28.57
CA TYR A 558 25.98 -36.31 27.25
C TYR A 558 24.93 -37.20 26.56
N ASP A 559 24.14 -36.56 25.70
CA ASP A 559 23.42 -37.14 24.56
C ASP A 559 23.99 -36.51 23.28
N GLU A 560 24.15 -37.28 22.20
CA GLU A 560 24.79 -36.86 20.95
C GLU A 560 24.11 -35.62 20.34
N LYS A 561 22.77 -35.57 20.42
CA LYS A 561 21.97 -34.40 20.01
C LYS A 561 22.28 -33.16 20.87
N MET A 562 22.43 -33.35 22.18
CA MET A 562 22.70 -32.28 23.13
C MET A 562 24.11 -31.72 22.98
N GLY A 563 25.10 -32.59 22.74
CA GLY A 563 26.47 -32.19 22.41
C GLY A 563 26.52 -31.28 21.18
N CYS A 564 25.74 -31.60 20.14
CA CYS A 564 25.60 -30.76 18.96
C CYS A 564 25.00 -29.38 19.28
N HIS A 565 23.92 -29.33 20.07
CA HIS A 565 23.28 -28.07 20.48
C HIS A 565 24.21 -27.18 21.31
N ILE A 566 24.98 -27.76 22.24
CA ILE A 566 25.95 -27.03 23.07
C ILE A 566 27.07 -26.45 22.20
N THR A 567 27.66 -27.25 21.30
CA THR A 567 28.72 -26.78 20.39
C THR A 567 28.20 -25.67 19.48
N ASN A 568 26.98 -25.82 18.94
CA ASN A 568 26.36 -24.79 18.13
C ASN A 568 26.14 -23.50 18.91
N LEU A 569 25.57 -23.57 20.12
CA LEU A 569 25.32 -22.38 20.96
C LEU A 569 26.61 -21.62 21.29
N ARG A 570 27.69 -22.32 21.67
CA ARG A 570 29.02 -21.71 21.91
C ARG A 570 29.58 -21.05 20.65
N LYS A 571 29.55 -21.77 19.52
CA LYS A 571 30.03 -21.24 18.23
C LYS A 571 29.28 -19.99 17.80
N LEU A 572 27.97 -19.95 18.03
CA LEU A 572 27.15 -18.78 17.71
C LEU A 572 27.55 -17.57 18.56
N GLN A 573 27.78 -17.76 19.86
CA GLN A 573 28.24 -16.66 20.71
C GLN A 573 29.66 -16.21 20.36
N GLU A 574 30.56 -17.14 20.09
CA GLU A 574 31.92 -16.84 19.63
C GLU A 574 31.90 -16.01 18.34
N ASN A 575 31.08 -16.42 17.36
CA ASN A 575 30.92 -15.68 16.12
C ASN A 575 30.32 -14.29 16.35
N TYR A 576 29.38 -14.15 17.29
CA TYR A 576 28.76 -12.87 17.64
C TYR A 576 29.78 -11.91 18.27
N ILE A 577 30.53 -12.38 19.28
CA ILE A 577 31.59 -11.59 19.92
C ILE A 577 32.68 -11.24 18.90
N LEU A 578 33.12 -12.21 18.11
CA LEU A 578 34.14 -11.98 17.08
C LEU A 578 33.67 -10.97 16.04
N PHE A 579 32.39 -10.99 15.64
CA PHE A 579 31.83 -9.98 14.76
C PHE A 579 31.94 -8.59 15.40
N LEU A 580 31.50 -8.43 16.64
CA LEU A 580 31.55 -7.13 17.34
C LEU A 580 32.98 -6.61 17.49
N THR A 581 33.92 -7.47 17.88
CA THR A 581 35.34 -7.11 18.00
C THR A 581 35.90 -6.67 16.65
N VAL A 582 35.77 -7.49 15.61
CA VAL A 582 36.29 -7.17 14.27
C VAL A 582 35.63 -5.92 13.69
N ALA A 583 34.33 -5.73 13.92
CA ALA A 583 33.61 -4.53 13.49
C ALA A 583 34.14 -3.27 14.20
N SER A 584 34.38 -3.34 15.50
CA SER A 584 34.95 -2.22 16.27
C SER A 584 36.38 -1.86 15.85
N GLU A 585 37.20 -2.86 15.53
CA GLU A 585 38.57 -2.66 15.08
C GLU A 585 38.65 -2.18 13.62
N SER A 586 37.66 -2.52 12.80
CA SER A 586 37.61 -2.17 11.38
C SER A 586 37.66 -0.66 11.11
N TRP A 587 37.18 0.15 12.06
CA TRP A 587 37.18 1.61 11.97
C TRP A 587 38.59 2.20 11.96
N PHE A 588 39.58 1.49 12.51
CA PHE A 588 40.97 1.96 12.62
C PHE A 588 41.86 1.47 11.48
N VAL A 589 41.36 0.60 10.59
CA VAL A 589 42.14 0.04 9.49
C VAL A 589 42.10 0.97 8.27
N THR A 590 43.25 1.54 7.94
CA THR A 590 43.44 2.49 6.83
C THR A 590 43.87 1.80 5.53
N GLN A 591 44.48 0.62 5.60
CA GLN A 591 44.95 -0.13 4.43
C GLN A 591 43.78 -0.84 3.71
N LEU A 592 43.58 -0.52 2.43
CA LEU A 592 42.43 -0.98 1.65
C LEU A 592 42.38 -2.53 1.50
N GLY A 593 43.52 -3.16 1.23
CA GLY A 593 43.62 -4.62 1.10
C GLY A 593 43.20 -5.36 2.38
N THR A 594 43.67 -4.88 3.53
CA THR A 594 43.31 -5.38 4.85
C THR A 594 41.83 -5.15 5.16
N LYS A 595 41.30 -3.98 4.77
CA LYS A 595 39.88 -3.65 4.95
C LYS A 595 38.95 -4.55 4.13
N LYS A 596 39.33 -4.91 2.90
CA LYS A 596 38.59 -5.88 2.06
C LYS A 596 38.49 -7.25 2.74
N ILE A 597 39.59 -7.73 3.33
CA ILE A 597 39.62 -9.02 4.05
C ILE A 597 38.69 -8.95 5.28
N ILE A 598 38.74 -7.84 6.03
CA ILE A 598 37.86 -7.61 7.19
C ILE A 598 36.38 -7.61 6.79
N VAL A 599 36.00 -6.86 5.75
CA VAL A 599 34.62 -6.82 5.25
C VAL A 599 34.13 -8.21 4.86
N ASN A 600 34.94 -8.99 4.14
CA ASN A 600 34.59 -10.37 3.76
C ASN A 600 34.43 -11.29 4.99
N LYS A 601 35.30 -11.13 6.00
CA LYS A 601 35.20 -11.88 7.25
C LYS A 601 33.92 -11.52 8.01
N LEU A 602 33.58 -10.24 8.10
CA LEU A 602 32.34 -9.77 8.71
C LEU A 602 31.09 -10.30 8.00
N CYS A 603 31.09 -10.35 6.67
CA CYS A 603 29.97 -10.94 5.91
C CYS A 603 29.79 -12.43 6.22
N ARG A 604 30.88 -13.22 6.23
CA ARG A 604 30.81 -14.65 6.59
C ARG A 604 30.34 -14.88 8.02
N LEU A 605 30.82 -14.06 8.97
CA LEU A 605 30.37 -14.14 10.35
C LEU A 605 28.88 -13.80 10.46
N PHE A 606 28.44 -12.72 9.80
CA PHE A 606 27.04 -12.31 9.74
C PHE A 606 26.14 -13.43 9.23
N GLU A 607 26.47 -14.04 8.09
CA GLU A 607 25.70 -15.14 7.49
C GLU A 607 25.59 -16.38 8.39
N SER A 608 26.57 -16.59 9.27
CA SER A 608 26.58 -17.72 10.20
C SER A 608 25.73 -17.52 11.46
N LEU A 609 25.28 -16.29 11.74
CA LEU A 609 24.51 -15.96 12.95
C LEU A 609 23.01 -16.20 12.74
N PRO A 610 22.22 -16.43 13.82
CA PRO A 610 20.77 -16.52 13.73
C PRO A 610 20.15 -15.19 13.30
N GLY A 611 18.94 -15.25 12.74
CA GLY A 611 18.27 -14.08 12.17
C GLY A 611 18.13 -12.90 13.14
N PHE A 612 17.97 -13.15 14.45
CA PHE A 612 17.86 -12.08 15.45
C PHE A 612 19.16 -11.29 15.69
N LEU A 613 20.32 -11.92 15.57
CA LEU A 613 21.62 -11.24 15.66
C LEU A 613 21.97 -10.55 14.34
N GLN A 614 21.65 -11.18 13.20
CA GLN A 614 21.81 -10.54 11.90
C GLN A 614 21.07 -9.20 11.83
N ARG A 615 19.82 -9.15 12.32
CA ARG A 615 19.04 -7.90 12.34
C ARG A 615 19.67 -6.78 13.15
N GLU A 616 20.31 -7.11 14.27
CA GLU A 616 21.00 -6.12 15.10
C GLU A 616 22.26 -5.59 14.40
N LEU A 617 23.00 -6.48 13.75
CA LEU A 617 24.31 -6.18 13.19
C LEU A 617 24.26 -5.60 11.77
N VAL A 618 23.11 -5.68 11.08
CA VAL A 618 23.00 -5.28 9.66
C VAL A 618 23.34 -3.81 9.43
N THR A 619 22.93 -2.91 10.34
CA THR A 619 23.23 -1.48 10.22
C THR A 619 24.74 -1.23 10.34
N ILE A 620 25.40 -1.92 11.28
CA ILE A 620 26.85 -1.84 11.47
C ILE A 620 27.57 -2.35 10.23
N LEU A 621 27.15 -3.51 9.71
CA LEU A 621 27.73 -4.11 8.51
C LEU A 621 27.59 -3.19 7.29
N ASN A 622 26.38 -2.64 7.07
CA ASN A 622 26.12 -1.74 5.96
C ASN A 622 26.97 -0.47 6.03
N GLN A 623 27.12 0.12 7.22
CA GLN A 623 27.98 1.30 7.40
C GLN A 623 29.44 0.99 7.06
N ILE A 624 29.97 -0.15 7.51
CA ILE A 624 31.34 -0.57 7.21
C ILE A 624 31.51 -0.85 5.70
N GLN A 625 30.55 -1.51 5.07
CA GLN A 625 30.54 -1.80 3.63
C GLN A 625 30.49 -0.52 2.79
N ASP A 626 29.62 0.44 3.15
CA ASP A 626 29.50 1.71 2.46
C ASP A 626 30.78 2.54 2.58
N GLN A 627 31.40 2.57 3.76
CA GLN A 627 32.67 3.24 3.96
C GLN A 627 33.77 2.61 3.08
N PHE A 628 33.83 1.27 3.02
CA PHE A 628 34.78 0.57 2.15
C PHE A 628 34.56 0.86 0.67
N ARG A 629 33.29 0.91 0.20
CA ARG A 629 32.96 1.26 -1.19
C ARG A 629 33.44 2.67 -1.55
N ARG A 630 33.18 3.66 -0.68
CA ARG A 630 33.63 5.05 -0.90
C ARG A 630 35.16 5.15 -0.96
N GLN A 631 35.87 4.47 -0.06
CA GLN A 631 37.33 4.45 -0.06
C GLN A 631 37.91 3.76 -1.30
N SER A 632 37.26 2.69 -1.76
CA SER A 632 37.67 1.98 -3.00
C SER A 632 37.45 2.84 -4.24
N GLN A 633 36.34 3.58 -4.32
CA GLN A 633 36.04 4.50 -5.42
C GLN A 633 37.04 5.66 -5.47
N HIS A 634 37.37 6.27 -4.33
CA HIS A 634 38.34 7.37 -4.26
C HIS A 634 39.76 6.93 -4.69
N LEU A 635 40.16 5.68 -4.42
CA LEU A 635 41.46 5.16 -4.88
C LEU A 635 41.47 4.89 -6.40
N LEU A 636 40.37 4.36 -6.94
CA LEU A 636 40.22 4.17 -8.39
C LEU A 636 40.22 5.49 -9.14
N GLU A 637 39.58 6.53 -8.59
CA GLU A 637 39.61 7.89 -9.15
C GLU A 637 41.02 8.50 -9.09
N LEU A 638 41.81 8.22 -8.04
CA LEU A 638 43.22 8.63 -7.90
C LEU A 638 44.16 7.87 -8.86
N GLU A 639 43.93 6.59 -9.09
CA GLU A 639 44.69 5.78 -10.06
C GLU A 639 44.34 6.16 -11.50
N GLU A 640 43.07 6.46 -11.81
CA GLU A 640 42.63 6.94 -13.14
C GLU A 640 43.09 8.37 -13.45
N SER A 641 43.40 9.18 -12.43
CA SER A 641 43.98 10.53 -12.59
C SER A 641 45.51 10.56 -12.59
N GLN A 642 46.18 9.42 -12.48
CA GLN A 642 47.62 9.26 -12.75
C GLN A 642 47.89 8.50 -14.07
N PRO A 643 47.73 9.16 -15.24
CA PRO A 643 48.57 8.82 -16.37
C PRO A 643 49.10 10.07 -17.08
N LEU A 644 50.01 10.84 -16.46
CA LEU A 644 50.81 11.83 -17.20
C LEU A 644 52.02 12.37 -16.40
N ASN A 645 52.92 11.51 -15.89
CA ASN A 645 54.23 12.01 -15.42
C ASN A 645 55.38 11.00 -15.35
N GLU A 646 55.39 9.96 -16.20
CA GLU A 646 56.58 9.13 -16.43
C GLU A 646 56.96 9.11 -17.91
N LYS A 647 57.39 10.26 -18.40
CA LYS A 647 58.31 10.38 -19.55
C LYS A 647 59.20 11.59 -19.32
N LEU A 648 60.26 11.43 -18.52
CA LEU A 648 61.56 12.06 -18.77
C LEU A 648 62.61 11.52 -17.79
N HIS A 649 63.71 11.03 -18.35
CA HIS A 649 64.97 10.66 -17.71
C HIS A 649 64.97 9.47 -16.73
N VAL A 650 65.64 8.38 -17.11
CA VAL A 650 67.05 8.14 -16.71
C VAL A 650 67.65 7.08 -17.63
N THR A 651 68.82 7.43 -18.16
CA THR A 651 69.69 6.64 -19.03
C THR A 651 70.34 5.49 -18.25
N LEU A 652 70.61 4.40 -18.96
CA LEU A 652 71.39 3.24 -18.53
C LEU A 652 72.64 3.58 -17.71
N GLU A 653 72.82 2.91 -16.58
CA GLU A 653 74.13 2.39 -16.17
C GLU A 653 73.94 1.10 -15.34
N LYS A 654 74.68 0.06 -15.73
CA LYS A 654 74.80 -1.23 -15.07
C LYS A 654 75.64 -1.06 -13.80
N ASP A 655 75.27 -1.69 -12.68
CA ASP A 655 76.21 -2.59 -12.01
C ASP A 655 75.61 -3.46 -10.89
N ASN A 656 76.33 -4.55 -10.65
CA ASN A 656 76.11 -5.73 -9.81
C ASN A 656 75.73 -5.48 -8.33
N GLY A 657 75.02 -6.43 -7.72
CA GLY A 657 74.95 -6.53 -6.26
C GLY A 657 74.04 -7.63 -5.70
N LEU A 658 74.66 -8.67 -5.14
CA LEU A 658 74.06 -9.84 -4.51
C LEU A 658 73.35 -9.57 -3.16
N LEU A 659 72.31 -10.39 -2.90
CA LEU A 659 72.02 -11.18 -1.69
C LEU A 659 71.55 -10.56 -0.35
N PHE A 660 70.48 -11.22 0.14
CA PHE A 660 70.10 -11.60 1.52
C PHE A 660 69.88 -10.53 2.59
N PHE A 661 68.76 -10.64 3.33
CA PHE A 661 68.79 -10.82 4.80
C PHE A 661 67.48 -11.45 5.32
N SER A 662 67.66 -12.40 6.24
CA SER A 662 66.68 -12.92 7.20
C SER A 662 66.95 -12.25 8.58
N PRO A 663 66.26 -12.58 9.70
CA PRO A 663 65.65 -11.60 10.60
C PRO A 663 66.39 -11.47 11.95
N ASN A 664 66.10 -10.40 12.72
CA ASN A 664 65.78 -10.42 14.17
C ASN A 664 66.00 -9.07 14.91
N ASN A 665 65.10 -8.85 15.89
CA ASN A 665 65.28 -8.26 17.23
C ASN A 665 65.68 -6.79 17.44
N ALA A 666 64.87 -6.12 18.31
CA ALA A 666 65.24 -5.36 19.54
C ALA A 666 64.05 -4.40 19.85
N GLN A 667 63.33 -4.43 20.98
CA GLN A 667 63.61 -4.18 22.41
C GLN A 667 64.19 -2.78 22.78
N PHE A 668 63.42 -2.08 23.64
CA PHE A 668 63.74 -0.93 24.54
C PHE A 668 64.12 0.42 23.88
N SER A 669 63.88 1.63 24.42
CA SER A 669 63.68 2.14 25.80
C SER A 669 63.05 3.56 25.83
N ILE A 670 62.60 3.93 27.02
CA ILE A 670 62.01 5.20 27.51
C ILE A 670 63.02 6.36 27.61
N LEU A 671 62.57 7.62 27.48
CA LEU A 671 63.17 8.80 28.15
C LEU A 671 62.17 9.96 28.32
N ASP A 672 62.05 10.43 29.57
CA ASP A 672 61.36 11.64 30.06
C ASP A 672 62.17 12.92 29.80
N SER A 673 61.51 14.09 29.74
CA SER A 673 61.97 15.30 30.48
C SER A 673 60.92 16.43 30.51
N ASN A 674 60.70 16.96 31.72
CA ASN A 674 59.92 18.15 32.10
C ASN A 674 60.66 19.49 31.85
N HIS A 675 59.91 20.61 31.77
CA HIS A 675 60.12 21.92 32.46
C HIS A 675 59.12 22.99 31.90
N SER A 676 58.07 23.41 32.63
CA SER A 676 57.93 24.53 33.62
C SER A 676 57.59 25.94 33.06
N SER A 677 56.31 26.37 33.27
CA SER A 677 55.70 27.65 33.78
C SER A 677 56.45 29.02 33.70
N PRO A 678 55.79 30.23 33.77
CA PRO A 678 54.65 30.58 34.65
C PRO A 678 53.62 31.69 34.21
N LEU A 679 52.69 31.97 35.14
CA LEU A 679 51.50 32.84 35.18
C LEU A 679 51.66 34.35 34.89
N SER A 680 50.57 35.00 34.43
CA SER A 680 49.99 36.21 35.08
C SER A 680 48.55 36.53 34.60
N THR A 681 47.64 36.67 35.57
CA THR A 681 46.23 37.16 35.55
C THR A 681 46.15 38.70 35.69
N PRO A 682 44.99 39.34 35.96
CA PRO A 682 43.66 39.42 35.29
C PRO A 682 43.21 40.91 35.11
N LEU A 683 42.07 41.25 34.45
CA LEU A 683 41.25 42.42 34.87
C LEU A 683 39.88 42.58 34.15
N LYS A 684 38.84 42.55 35.00
CA LYS A 684 37.58 43.34 35.09
C LYS A 684 36.65 43.58 33.88
N ILE A 685 35.41 43.16 34.14
CA ILE A 685 34.10 43.67 33.68
C ILE A 685 33.91 45.15 34.09
N PRO A 686 33.10 45.92 33.34
CA PRO A 686 32.03 46.67 34.00
C PRO A 686 30.65 46.50 33.34
N ASN A 687 29.64 46.61 34.19
CA ASN A 687 28.20 46.60 33.92
C ASN A 687 27.75 47.58 32.84
N LYS A 688 26.85 47.12 31.96
CA LYS A 688 25.48 47.66 31.82
C LYS A 688 24.59 46.67 31.08
#